data_AF-A0A1V5KXM8-F1
#
_entry.id   AF-A0A1V5KXM8-F1
#
_cell.length_a   1.000
_cell.length_b   1.000
_cell.length_c   1.000
_cell.angle_alpha   90.00
_cell.angle_beta   90.00
_cell.angle_gamma   90.00
#
_symmetry.space_group_name_H-M   'P 1'
#
loop_
_entity.id
_entity.type
_entity.pdbx_description
1 polymer ?
#
loop_
_entity_poly.entity_id
_entity_poly.type
_entity_poly.pdbx_seq_one_letter_code
_entity_poly.pdbx_strand_id
1 'polypeptide(L)'
;MDLDITLTGQTLQVEQIWGTGRSLRDTLLLPVNGQPVTLKASTRVWPYNVFSAISRQPGSDRRAKLSMEKNGKGFTVEETYPVWVSQGSRELTSTSTYTVQKDGTLLLSVQRPTRESAETYTFVRDGVKPAFFMHMTDDWAIDGKLPEQAMLISLQGLANDGAPRLYFIYGPKWDFRFTPSMLDFYRDRKGFQFTELTSAEEALKTFLPQVRGYILWDKNVRTSLIVAFTLAGLEKAIVISEEMLPLVEKYHLRSIADFRGRFTGQKDIDIYTWAYQQYWPRCSRDYIVWMGGEAGKIMRPGVADFGILKGAFFSDLSTEESDGEEYSLAKKLMSEMKPLSMVMGWHSYAKDKERDAVKLASSFALRTEGLHTLPNLSFSHQTPATPGFKFKNQHTVVAGKEYRAEKKVYISCIQTDCLGLGAWVRPGRGSMPYAWEVTMNWVWLAPSMLEYFYSQATPNDYFLGSLGGPGYMYPKAIPAQYLPQVVAKAYELMQQLDLNIFEIMDYSEGATVEGNSELTPEVVDAFFNGMPDILGLANGYAPSHSFTVRDGKPLISFDYYLSETRPAQAAVQDLRELARLNHQRPYFCLVHVREWSDIDHVKNILDQLGDEFKVAPLDVFMKMAGSQPTFKEKLLQR
;
A
#
# COMPACT_ATOMS: atom_id res chain seq x y z
N MET A 1 19.80 12.40 -26.55
CA MET A 1 20.64 13.44 -25.92
C MET A 1 20.17 13.46 -24.51
N ASP A 2 21.08 13.25 -23.57
CA ASP A 2 20.77 13.22 -22.15
C ASP A 2 21.33 14.48 -21.51
N LEU A 3 20.69 14.92 -20.42
CA LEU A 3 21.00 16.18 -19.77
C LEU A 3 21.00 15.97 -18.26
N ASP A 4 22.17 16.15 -17.65
CA ASP A 4 22.35 16.12 -16.21
C ASP A 4 22.62 17.54 -15.70
N ILE A 5 21.80 18.00 -14.76
CA ILE A 5 21.95 19.31 -14.11
C ILE A 5 22.09 19.06 -12.62
N THR A 6 23.24 19.43 -12.06
CA THR A 6 23.54 19.23 -10.63
C THR A 6 24.00 20.55 -10.01
N LEU A 7 23.40 20.93 -8.89
CA LEU A 7 23.84 22.07 -8.09
C LEU A 7 24.62 21.56 -6.88
N THR A 8 25.92 21.85 -6.82
CA THR A 8 26.78 21.51 -5.69
C THR A 8 27.38 22.77 -5.09
N GLY A 9 26.95 23.12 -3.88
CA GLY A 9 27.33 24.39 -3.23
C GLY A 9 26.89 25.60 -4.08
N GLN A 10 27.84 26.41 -4.55
CA GLN A 10 27.59 27.57 -5.41
C GLN A 10 27.95 27.35 -6.89
N THR A 11 28.10 26.09 -7.32
CA THR A 11 28.43 25.74 -8.71
C THR A 11 27.33 24.89 -9.32
N LEU A 12 26.81 25.36 -10.46
CA LEU A 12 25.90 24.61 -11.31
C LEU A 12 26.70 23.84 -12.36
N GLN A 13 26.61 22.51 -12.33
CA GLN A 13 27.12 21.65 -13.37
C GLN A 13 26.00 21.36 -14.38
N VAL A 14 26.26 21.61 -15.66
CA VAL A 14 25.39 21.25 -16.78
C VAL A 14 26.16 20.31 -17.69
N GLU A 15 25.77 19.04 -17.73
CA GLU A 15 26.38 18.03 -18.58
C GLU A 15 25.40 17.59 -19.66
N GLN A 16 25.80 17.74 -20.92
CA GLN A 16 25.04 17.26 -22.08
C GLN A 16 25.75 16.06 -22.71
N ILE A 17 25.00 14.98 -22.92
CA ILE A 17 25.50 13.74 -23.51
C ILE A 17 24.84 13.53 -24.87
N TRP A 18 25.66 13.50 -25.93
CA TRP A 18 25.20 13.43 -27.31
C TRP A 18 25.61 12.13 -27.99
N GLY A 19 24.64 11.34 -28.46
CA GLY A 19 24.85 10.04 -29.14
C GLY A 19 24.70 8.83 -28.21
N THR A 20 24.37 7.66 -28.77
CA THR A 20 24.03 6.42 -28.02
C THR A 20 25.16 5.38 -27.96
N GLY A 21 26.14 5.44 -28.86
CA GLY A 21 27.28 4.52 -28.91
C GLY A 21 28.61 5.22 -28.66
N ARG A 22 29.10 5.98 -29.65
CA ARG A 22 30.19 6.96 -29.44
C ARG A 22 29.56 8.26 -28.98
N SER A 23 29.48 8.47 -27.67
CA SER A 23 28.89 9.67 -27.09
C SER A 23 29.91 10.79 -26.92
N LEU A 24 29.47 12.03 -27.13
CA LEU A 24 30.18 13.23 -26.74
C LEU A 24 29.58 13.74 -25.44
N ARG A 25 30.42 13.92 -24.41
CA ARG A 25 30.05 14.63 -23.18
C ARG A 25 30.55 16.06 -23.25
N ASP A 26 29.64 17.01 -23.06
CA ASP A 26 29.95 18.43 -22.97
C ASP A 26 29.53 18.96 -21.60
N THR A 27 30.51 19.25 -20.74
CA THR A 27 30.30 19.62 -19.34
C THR A 27 30.65 21.08 -19.11
N LEU A 28 29.72 21.82 -18.49
CA LEU A 28 29.89 23.20 -18.04
C LEU A 28 29.86 23.24 -16.52
N LEU A 29 30.84 23.91 -15.92
CA LEU A 29 30.88 24.21 -14.48
C LEU A 29 30.72 25.72 -14.32
N LEU A 30 29.55 26.14 -13.84
CA LEU A 30 29.10 27.52 -13.89
C LEU A 30 28.84 28.07 -12.47
N PRO A 31 29.54 29.13 -12.05
CA PRO A 31 29.27 29.80 -10.77
C PRO A 31 27.87 30.41 -10.75
N VAL A 32 27.09 30.14 -9.70
CA VAL A 32 25.72 30.66 -9.53
C VAL A 32 25.70 32.19 -9.37
N ASN A 33 26.82 32.79 -8.95
CA ASN A 33 26.98 34.24 -8.88
C ASN A 33 27.12 34.93 -10.25
N GLY A 34 27.11 34.18 -11.35
CA GLY A 34 27.16 34.69 -12.71
C GLY A 34 28.54 35.19 -13.17
N GLN A 35 29.60 34.85 -12.44
CA GLN A 35 30.98 35.13 -12.89
C GLN A 35 31.29 34.31 -14.16
N PRO A 36 31.79 34.94 -15.23
CA PRO A 36 32.18 34.23 -16.44
C PRO A 36 33.32 33.24 -16.17
N VAL A 37 33.24 32.06 -16.79
CA VAL A 37 34.30 31.05 -16.76
C VAL A 37 34.90 30.87 -18.14
N THR A 38 36.17 30.49 -18.19
CA THR A 38 36.85 30.08 -19.43
C THR A 38 37.16 28.60 -19.36
N LEU A 39 36.68 27.86 -20.35
CA LEU A 39 36.82 26.42 -20.50
C LEU A 39 37.57 26.13 -21.80
N LYS A 40 38.23 24.97 -21.88
CA LYS A 40 38.88 24.54 -23.13
C LYS A 40 37.91 23.69 -23.97
N ALA A 41 37.83 24.00 -25.26
CA ALA A 41 37.10 23.14 -26.20
C ALA A 41 37.85 21.80 -26.37
N SER A 42 37.29 20.70 -25.86
CA SER A 42 37.93 19.38 -25.86
C SER A 42 37.81 18.63 -27.19
N THR A 43 36.90 19.05 -28.06
CA THR A 43 36.56 18.35 -29.31
C THR A 43 36.27 19.32 -30.44
N ARG A 44 36.39 18.83 -31.67
CA ARG A 44 36.00 19.57 -32.88
C ARG A 44 34.48 19.54 -33.11
N VAL A 45 33.79 18.59 -32.48
CA VAL A 45 32.36 18.35 -32.69
C VAL A 45 31.55 19.49 -32.09
N TRP A 46 30.62 20.02 -32.88
CA TRP A 46 29.63 20.98 -32.42
C TRP A 46 28.25 20.30 -32.37
N PRO A 47 27.73 19.97 -31.17
CA PRO A 47 26.58 19.06 -31.03
C PRO A 47 25.30 19.56 -31.70
N TYR A 48 25.07 20.87 -31.68
CA TYR A 48 23.84 21.48 -32.18
C TYR A 48 23.71 21.46 -33.71
N ASN A 49 24.80 21.20 -34.46
CA ASN A 49 24.72 21.13 -35.92
C ASN A 49 25.89 20.35 -36.55
N VAL A 50 25.96 19.05 -36.23
CA VAL A 50 27.03 18.15 -36.68
C VAL A 50 27.11 17.94 -38.20
N PHE A 51 26.05 18.26 -38.94
CA PHE A 51 26.00 18.13 -40.41
C PHE A 51 26.32 19.44 -41.15
N SER A 52 26.71 20.48 -40.44
CA SER A 52 27.19 21.75 -41.02
C SER A 52 28.72 21.81 -41.06
N ALA A 53 29.28 22.62 -41.95
CA ALA A 53 30.72 22.88 -42.03
C ALA A 53 31.24 23.82 -40.91
N ILE A 54 30.61 23.78 -39.73
CA ILE A 54 30.98 24.54 -38.54
C ILE A 54 31.58 23.55 -37.54
N SER A 55 32.82 23.78 -37.13
CA SER A 55 33.54 22.92 -36.20
C SER A 55 34.11 23.74 -35.05
N ARG A 56 33.98 23.25 -33.81
CA ARG A 56 34.70 23.85 -32.67
C ARG A 56 36.21 23.73 -32.92
N GLN A 57 37.00 24.68 -32.42
CA GLN A 57 38.46 24.61 -32.50
C GLN A 57 39.02 23.92 -31.24
N PRO A 58 39.54 22.68 -31.31
CA PRO A 58 40.06 22.01 -30.11
C PRO A 58 41.19 22.82 -29.45
N GLY A 59 41.20 22.89 -28.12
CA GLY A 59 42.20 23.63 -27.32
C GLY A 59 41.96 25.15 -27.23
N SER A 60 40.99 25.69 -27.98
CA SER A 60 40.59 27.10 -27.89
C SER A 60 39.80 27.41 -26.61
N ASP A 61 39.76 28.71 -26.27
CA ASP A 61 38.99 29.21 -25.15
C ASP A 61 37.51 29.35 -25.50
N ARG A 62 36.67 28.73 -24.66
CA ARG A 62 35.21 28.84 -24.63
C ARG A 62 34.83 29.58 -23.36
N ARG A 63 34.23 30.75 -23.50
CA ARG A 63 33.72 31.53 -22.37
C ARG A 63 32.26 31.19 -22.14
N ALA A 64 31.87 30.98 -20.89
CA ALA A 64 30.49 30.71 -20.52
C ALA A 64 30.08 31.55 -19.31
N LYS A 65 28.82 31.99 -19.28
CA LYS A 65 28.25 32.77 -18.19
C LYS A 65 26.83 32.30 -17.87
N LEU A 66 26.54 32.14 -16.59
CA LEU A 66 25.21 31.75 -16.09
C LEU A 66 24.41 32.97 -15.63
N SER A 67 23.11 32.95 -15.91
CA SER A 67 22.11 33.88 -15.38
C SER A 67 20.91 33.08 -14.86
N MET A 68 20.61 33.16 -13.57
CA MET A 68 19.42 32.51 -12.99
C MET A 68 18.16 33.31 -13.30
N GLU A 69 17.04 32.63 -13.61
CA GLU A 69 15.75 33.33 -13.71
C GLU A 69 15.24 33.73 -12.33
N LYS A 70 14.62 34.92 -12.23
CA LYS A 70 14.10 35.46 -10.96
C LYS A 70 13.00 34.60 -10.31
N ASN A 71 12.32 33.78 -11.09
CA ASN A 71 11.23 32.91 -10.66
C ASN A 71 11.71 31.57 -10.09
N GLY A 72 13.02 31.27 -10.15
CA GLY A 72 13.60 29.99 -9.73
C GLY A 72 13.22 28.78 -10.60
N LYS A 73 12.56 28.99 -11.75
CA LYS A 73 12.07 27.93 -12.66
C LYS A 73 12.89 27.77 -13.92
N GLY A 74 14.05 28.42 -13.99
CA GLY A 74 14.94 28.31 -15.13
C GLY A 74 16.25 29.05 -14.94
N PHE A 75 17.12 28.90 -15.93
CA PHE A 75 18.38 29.62 -16.03
C PHE A 75 18.82 29.71 -17.49
N THR A 76 19.69 30.67 -17.77
CA THR A 76 20.27 30.91 -19.09
C THR A 76 21.79 30.78 -19.03
N VAL A 77 22.36 30.13 -20.04
CA VAL A 77 23.80 30.03 -20.24
C VAL A 77 24.17 30.73 -21.55
N GLU A 78 24.98 31.78 -21.45
CA GLU A 78 25.57 32.45 -22.60
C GLU A 78 26.97 31.90 -22.84
N GLU A 79 27.26 31.54 -24.08
CA GLU A 79 28.55 31.00 -24.47
C GLU A 79 29.12 31.71 -25.70
N THR A 80 30.43 31.92 -25.67
CA THR A 80 31.21 32.48 -26.78
C THR A 80 32.42 31.59 -27.03
N TYR A 81 32.60 31.11 -28.25
CA TYR A 81 33.74 30.27 -28.62
C TYR A 81 34.10 30.40 -30.10
N PRO A 82 35.39 30.25 -30.45
CA PRO A 82 35.82 30.25 -31.84
C PRO A 82 35.47 28.92 -32.53
N VAL A 83 35.05 29.03 -33.78
CA VAL A 83 34.71 27.92 -34.66
C VAL A 83 35.48 28.05 -35.98
N TRP A 84 35.80 26.93 -36.60
CA TRP A 84 36.23 26.90 -37.99
C TRP A 84 35.01 26.85 -38.90
N VAL A 85 35.05 27.69 -39.92
CA VAL A 85 34.18 27.64 -41.10
C VAL A 85 35.04 27.60 -42.35
N SER A 86 34.44 27.41 -43.54
CA SER A 86 35.17 27.37 -44.81
C SER A 86 36.05 28.61 -45.08
N GLN A 87 35.74 29.75 -44.46
CA GLN A 87 36.47 31.00 -44.56
C GLN A 87 37.38 31.30 -43.34
N GLY A 88 37.78 30.26 -42.60
CA GLY A 88 38.71 30.35 -41.48
C GLY A 88 38.03 30.46 -40.11
N SER A 89 38.74 31.03 -39.13
CA SER A 89 38.25 31.21 -37.76
C SER A 89 37.20 32.30 -37.67
N ARG A 90 36.08 32.03 -36.99
CA ARG A 90 35.06 33.01 -36.62
C ARG A 90 34.62 32.78 -35.17
N GLU A 91 34.16 33.82 -34.50
CA GLU A 91 33.56 33.71 -33.18
C GLU A 91 32.07 33.36 -33.31
N LEU A 92 31.60 32.40 -32.52
CA LEU A 92 30.20 32.04 -32.42
C LEU A 92 29.70 32.32 -31.01
N THR A 93 28.53 32.95 -30.91
CA THR A 93 27.80 33.14 -29.66
C THR A 93 26.52 32.31 -29.66
N SER A 94 26.18 31.76 -28.50
CA SER A 94 24.92 31.04 -28.28
C SER A 94 24.36 31.30 -26.90
N THR A 95 23.04 31.41 -26.81
CA THR A 95 22.30 31.55 -25.57
C THR A 95 21.39 30.33 -25.40
N SER A 96 21.63 29.56 -24.34
CA SER A 96 20.87 28.36 -23.99
C SER A 96 19.99 28.63 -22.78
N THR A 97 18.67 28.65 -22.95
CA THR A 97 17.69 28.87 -21.87
C THR A 97 17.05 27.54 -21.47
N TYR A 98 17.11 27.22 -20.19
CA TYR A 98 16.55 26.03 -19.58
C TYR A 98 15.36 26.44 -18.71
N THR A 99 14.14 25.99 -19.03
CA THR A 99 12.92 26.40 -18.33
C THR A 99 12.07 25.18 -17.99
N VAL A 100 11.71 25.03 -16.72
CA VAL A 100 10.78 23.99 -16.26
C VAL A 100 9.35 24.39 -16.66
N GLN A 101 8.72 23.54 -17.46
CA GLN A 101 7.36 23.71 -17.96
C GLN A 101 6.33 23.34 -16.88
N LYS A 102 5.06 23.71 -17.11
CA LYS A 102 3.96 23.41 -16.19
C LYS A 102 3.72 21.91 -16.00
N ASP A 103 4.02 21.11 -17.02
CA ASP A 103 3.87 19.64 -17.01
C ASP A 103 5.07 18.91 -16.36
N GLY A 104 6.03 19.65 -15.82
CA GLY A 104 7.23 19.11 -15.18
C GLY A 104 8.35 18.74 -16.14
N THR A 105 8.18 18.90 -17.46
CA THR A 105 9.25 18.75 -18.44
C THR A 105 10.21 19.95 -18.39
N LEU A 106 11.44 19.77 -18.88
CA LEU A 106 12.42 20.84 -19.00
C LEU A 106 12.59 21.20 -20.48
N LEU A 107 12.28 22.44 -20.83
CA LEU A 107 12.52 22.98 -22.17
C LEU A 107 13.93 23.61 -22.22
N LEU A 108 14.75 23.16 -23.15
CA LEU A 108 15.98 23.84 -23.57
C LEU A 108 15.72 24.56 -24.89
N SER A 109 15.96 25.86 -24.93
CA SER A 109 15.93 26.69 -26.13
C SER A 109 17.33 27.25 -26.40
N VAL A 110 17.90 26.98 -27.57
CA VAL A 110 19.24 27.43 -27.98
C VAL A 110 19.11 28.45 -29.10
N GLN A 111 19.36 29.72 -28.78
CA GLN A 111 19.35 30.82 -29.73
C GLN A 111 20.77 31.20 -30.16
N ARG A 112 20.92 31.54 -31.44
CA ARG A 112 22.17 32.08 -32.01
C ARG A 112 21.85 33.27 -32.90
N PRO A 113 22.71 34.32 -32.98
CA PRO A 113 22.48 35.44 -33.88
C PRO A 113 22.45 35.06 -35.37
N THR A 114 23.09 33.94 -35.73
CA THR A 114 23.19 33.44 -37.10
C THR A 114 21.99 32.59 -37.52
N ARG A 115 20.90 32.53 -36.74
CA ARG A 115 19.67 31.78 -37.06
C ARG A 115 18.44 32.62 -36.79
N GLU A 116 17.43 32.49 -37.65
CA GLU A 116 16.13 33.16 -37.49
C GLU A 116 15.31 32.57 -36.33
N SER A 117 15.47 31.28 -36.03
CA SER A 117 14.75 30.57 -34.98
C SER A 117 15.69 29.85 -34.01
N ALA A 118 15.23 29.74 -32.75
CA ALA A 118 15.88 28.92 -31.74
C ALA A 118 15.67 27.43 -32.02
N GLU A 119 16.66 26.62 -31.65
CA GLU A 119 16.51 25.17 -31.56
C GLU A 119 15.93 24.80 -30.21
N THR A 120 14.89 23.98 -30.18
CA THR A 120 14.23 23.57 -28.95
C THR A 120 14.35 22.07 -28.70
N TYR A 121 14.59 21.71 -27.45
CA TYR A 121 14.63 20.33 -26.96
C TYR A 121 13.79 20.24 -25.69
N THR A 122 12.87 19.28 -25.63
CA THR A 122 12.09 19.00 -24.41
C THR A 122 12.64 17.75 -23.76
N PHE A 123 13.12 17.90 -22.53
CA PHE A 123 13.58 16.80 -21.69
C PHE A 123 12.47 16.38 -20.75
N VAL A 124 12.24 15.07 -20.72
CA VAL A 124 11.46 14.40 -19.69
C VAL A 124 12.47 13.83 -18.70
N ARG A 125 12.17 13.83 -17.40
CA ARG A 125 13.06 13.17 -16.43
C ARG A 125 13.24 11.71 -16.82
N ASP A 126 14.48 11.23 -16.75
CA ASP A 126 14.74 9.81 -16.95
C ASP A 126 13.93 9.01 -15.90
N GLY A 127 13.28 7.93 -16.34
CA GLY A 127 12.38 7.15 -15.51
C GLY A 127 10.95 7.70 -15.31
N VAL A 128 10.47 8.65 -16.12
CA VAL A 128 9.02 8.98 -16.12
C VAL A 128 8.21 7.75 -16.51
N LYS A 129 7.33 7.34 -15.60
CA LYS A 129 6.42 6.22 -15.77
C LYS A 129 5.05 6.77 -16.17
N PRO A 130 4.67 6.74 -17.47
CA PRO A 130 3.34 7.16 -17.86
C PRO A 130 2.32 6.22 -17.23
N ALA A 131 1.32 6.78 -16.57
CA ALA A 131 0.20 6.07 -15.99
C ALA A 131 -1.06 6.90 -16.15
N PHE A 132 -2.19 6.26 -15.89
CA PHE A 132 -3.51 6.85 -15.97
C PHE A 132 -4.19 6.77 -14.63
N PHE A 133 -5.06 7.74 -14.34
CA PHE A 133 -5.94 7.67 -13.20
C PHE A 133 -7.39 7.98 -13.59
N MET A 134 -8.33 7.47 -12.81
CA MET A 134 -9.76 7.75 -12.99
C MET A 134 -10.45 7.83 -11.63
N HIS A 135 -11.48 8.65 -11.54
CA HIS A 135 -12.32 8.76 -10.35
C HIS A 135 -13.44 7.72 -10.36
N MET A 136 -13.59 7.01 -9.24
CA MET A 136 -14.70 6.08 -8.97
C MET A 136 -15.81 6.81 -8.21
N THR A 137 -17.01 6.24 -8.21
CA THR A 137 -18.19 6.81 -7.53
C THR A 137 -18.57 5.98 -6.30
N ASP A 138 -19.31 6.56 -5.36
CA ASP A 138 -19.79 5.85 -4.16
C ASP A 138 -21.07 5.02 -4.42
N ASP A 139 -21.54 4.90 -5.66
CA ASP A 139 -22.69 4.06 -6.02
C ASP A 139 -22.22 2.65 -6.45
N TRP A 140 -22.32 1.72 -5.52
CA TRP A 140 -21.87 0.33 -5.66
C TRP A 140 -23.03 -0.67 -5.79
N ALA A 141 -24.23 -0.18 -6.15
CA ALA A 141 -25.41 -1.01 -6.34
C ALA A 141 -25.41 -1.69 -7.72
N ILE A 142 -25.89 -2.94 -7.77
CA ILE A 142 -26.06 -3.74 -9.00
C ILE A 142 -26.96 -3.03 -10.02
N ASP A 143 -28.03 -2.38 -9.54
CA ASP A 143 -28.95 -1.57 -10.34
C ASP A 143 -28.50 -0.10 -10.50
N GLY A 144 -27.39 0.27 -9.86
CA GLY A 144 -26.73 1.57 -9.98
C GLY A 144 -25.45 1.49 -10.83
N LYS A 145 -24.35 2.06 -10.33
CA LYS A 145 -23.07 2.18 -11.03
C LYS A 145 -22.12 0.98 -10.93
N LEU A 146 -22.46 -0.08 -10.17
CA LEU A 146 -21.62 -1.28 -10.09
C LEU A 146 -21.24 -1.88 -11.45
N PRO A 147 -22.12 -1.97 -12.47
CA PRO A 147 -21.74 -2.60 -13.74
C PRO A 147 -20.56 -1.90 -14.44
N GLU A 148 -20.60 -0.57 -14.54
CA GLU A 148 -19.50 0.24 -15.08
C GLU A 148 -18.23 0.10 -14.22
N GLN A 149 -18.38 0.16 -12.89
CA GLN A 149 -17.24 0.06 -11.97
C GLN A 149 -16.60 -1.34 -11.96
N ALA A 150 -17.37 -2.41 -12.11
CA ALA A 150 -16.86 -3.78 -12.21
C ALA A 150 -16.09 -3.99 -13.52
N MET A 151 -16.58 -3.42 -14.63
CA MET A 151 -15.87 -3.39 -15.90
C MET A 151 -14.52 -2.69 -15.76
N LEU A 152 -14.50 -1.50 -15.15
CA LEU A 152 -13.28 -0.73 -14.87
C LEU A 152 -12.29 -1.47 -13.96
N ILE A 153 -12.74 -2.11 -12.88
CA ILE A 153 -11.89 -2.89 -11.98
C ILE A 153 -11.30 -4.11 -12.71
N SER A 154 -12.10 -4.79 -13.54
CA SER A 154 -11.56 -5.89 -14.36
C SER A 154 -10.53 -5.41 -15.37
N LEU A 155 -10.78 -4.26 -16.00
CA LEU A 155 -9.83 -3.61 -16.90
C LEU A 155 -8.54 -3.23 -16.18
N GLN A 156 -8.61 -2.74 -14.94
CA GLN A 156 -7.44 -2.39 -14.13
C GLN A 156 -6.54 -3.60 -13.89
N GLY A 157 -7.10 -4.76 -13.54
CA GLY A 157 -6.33 -5.99 -13.36
C GLY A 157 -5.56 -6.39 -14.63
N LEU A 158 -6.14 -6.16 -15.81
CA LEU A 158 -5.50 -6.45 -17.11
C LEU A 158 -4.49 -5.36 -17.51
N ALA A 159 -4.86 -4.09 -17.35
CA ALA A 159 -4.02 -2.94 -17.67
C ALA A 159 -2.73 -2.93 -16.85
N ASN A 160 -2.79 -3.43 -15.62
CA ASN A 160 -1.64 -3.50 -14.71
C ASN A 160 -0.80 -4.79 -14.86
N ASP A 161 -1.06 -5.63 -15.85
CA ASP A 161 -0.22 -6.81 -16.10
C ASP A 161 1.16 -6.39 -16.62
N GLY A 162 2.20 -6.77 -15.88
CA GLY A 162 3.61 -6.44 -16.14
C GLY A 162 4.04 -4.98 -15.93
N ALA A 163 3.14 -4.03 -15.66
CA ALA A 163 3.51 -2.65 -15.31
C ALA A 163 2.35 -1.90 -14.63
N PRO A 164 2.63 -0.90 -13.75
CA PRO A 164 1.60 -0.08 -13.10
C PRO A 164 1.08 1.01 -14.06
N ARG A 165 -0.08 0.81 -14.69
CA ARG A 165 -0.64 1.69 -15.72
C ARG A 165 -1.96 2.38 -15.37
N LEU A 166 -2.85 1.75 -14.61
CA LEU A 166 -4.18 2.28 -14.28
C LEU A 166 -4.40 2.30 -12.76
N TYR A 167 -4.69 3.49 -12.24
CA TYR A 167 -4.96 3.76 -10.84
C TYR A 167 -6.35 4.39 -10.67
N PHE A 168 -7.04 4.09 -9.57
CA PHE A 168 -8.35 4.67 -9.27
C PHE A 168 -8.31 5.51 -8.00
N ILE A 169 -8.94 6.68 -8.07
CA ILE A 169 -9.29 7.47 -6.87
C ILE A 169 -10.70 7.07 -6.46
N TYR A 170 -10.84 6.49 -5.26
CA TYR A 170 -12.14 6.11 -4.71
C TYR A 170 -12.81 7.27 -3.97
N GLY A 171 -14.13 7.20 -3.86
CA GLY A 171 -14.94 8.21 -3.19
C GLY A 171 -14.72 8.27 -1.67
N PRO A 172 -15.19 9.35 -1.02
CA PRO A 172 -14.96 9.58 0.42
C PRO A 172 -15.63 8.55 1.33
N LYS A 173 -16.64 7.82 0.84
CA LYS A 173 -17.30 6.73 1.60
C LYS A 173 -16.56 5.40 1.50
N TRP A 174 -15.51 5.29 0.68
CA TRP A 174 -14.68 4.11 0.62
C TRP A 174 -13.86 3.92 1.90
N ASP A 175 -13.56 2.67 2.24
CA ASP A 175 -12.90 2.34 3.50
C ASP A 175 -11.44 2.85 3.53
N PHE A 176 -10.75 2.72 2.38
CA PHE A 176 -9.36 3.15 2.19
C PHE A 176 -9.28 4.55 1.58
N ARG A 177 -9.23 5.57 2.45
CA ARG A 177 -9.34 6.99 2.05
C ARG A 177 -8.03 7.61 1.55
N PHE A 178 -6.93 6.88 1.57
CA PHE A 178 -5.61 7.38 1.15
C PHE A 178 -5.42 7.41 -0.37
N THR A 179 -6.38 6.94 -1.18
CA THR A 179 -6.15 6.82 -2.63
C THR A 179 -5.75 8.14 -3.32
N PRO A 180 -6.27 9.33 -2.95
CA PRO A 180 -5.79 10.59 -3.52
C PRO A 180 -4.34 10.92 -3.13
N SER A 181 -4.01 10.86 -1.83
CA SER A 181 -2.66 11.19 -1.35
C SER A 181 -1.60 10.19 -1.80
N MET A 182 -2.00 8.95 -2.05
CA MET A 182 -1.14 7.93 -2.63
C MET A 182 -0.85 8.20 -4.12
N LEU A 183 -1.80 8.75 -4.88
CA LEU A 183 -1.54 9.23 -6.24
C LEU A 183 -0.48 10.34 -6.24
N ASP A 184 -0.58 11.29 -5.31
CA ASP A 184 0.40 12.37 -5.13
C ASP A 184 1.78 11.80 -4.78
N PHE A 185 1.85 10.82 -3.88
CA PHE A 185 3.10 10.13 -3.57
C PHE A 185 3.71 9.44 -4.80
N TYR A 186 2.90 8.76 -5.61
CA TYR A 186 3.38 8.15 -6.86
C TYR A 186 3.93 9.20 -7.83
N ARG A 187 3.26 10.36 -7.95
CA ARG A 187 3.72 11.48 -8.77
C ARG A 187 5.04 12.07 -8.26
N ASP A 188 5.07 12.43 -6.98
CA ASP A 188 6.13 13.25 -6.41
C ASP A 188 7.39 12.45 -6.05
N ARG A 189 7.23 11.18 -5.67
CA ARG A 189 8.31 10.35 -5.12
C ARG A 189 8.66 9.14 -5.97
N LYS A 190 7.77 8.72 -6.88
CA LYS A 190 7.96 7.50 -7.70
C LYS A 190 8.11 7.74 -9.19
N GLY A 191 8.08 9.01 -9.61
CA GLY A 191 8.34 9.42 -11.00
C GLY A 191 7.19 9.10 -11.95
N PHE A 192 5.96 8.91 -11.45
CA PHE A 192 4.81 8.72 -12.32
C PHE A 192 4.32 10.04 -12.89
N GLN A 193 3.96 10.02 -14.17
CA GLN A 193 3.19 11.07 -14.81
C GLN A 193 1.80 10.53 -15.10
N PHE A 194 0.79 11.14 -14.48
CA PHE A 194 -0.58 10.69 -14.55
C PHE A 194 -1.41 11.48 -15.56
N THR A 195 -2.14 10.78 -16.42
CA THR A 195 -3.18 11.34 -17.29
C THR A 195 -4.56 10.90 -16.78
N GLU A 196 -5.49 11.83 -16.66
CA GLU A 196 -6.86 11.51 -16.23
C GLU A 196 -7.64 10.86 -17.37
N LEU A 197 -8.36 9.79 -17.05
CA LEU A 197 -9.38 9.18 -17.91
C LEU A 197 -10.75 9.54 -17.35
N THR A 198 -11.63 10.01 -18.22
CA THR A 198 -12.91 10.64 -17.83
C THR A 198 -14.12 9.76 -18.09
N SER A 199 -13.96 8.63 -18.79
CA SER A 199 -15.06 7.71 -19.09
C SER A 199 -14.59 6.27 -19.23
N ALA A 200 -15.51 5.32 -19.03
CA ALA A 200 -15.24 3.89 -19.24
C ALA A 200 -14.84 3.57 -20.68
N GLU A 201 -15.39 4.28 -21.67
CA GLU A 201 -14.99 4.12 -23.07
C GLU A 201 -13.54 4.57 -23.29
N GLU A 202 -13.14 5.73 -22.74
CA GLU A 202 -11.78 6.24 -22.86
C GLU A 202 -10.77 5.28 -22.20
N ALA A 203 -11.12 4.73 -21.04
CA ALA A 203 -10.32 3.73 -20.35
C ALA A 203 -10.19 2.46 -21.19
N LEU A 204 -11.29 1.90 -21.70
CA LEU A 204 -11.27 0.71 -22.55
C LEU A 204 -10.43 0.93 -23.81
N LYS A 205 -10.63 2.06 -24.48
CA LYS A 205 -9.86 2.40 -25.69
C LYS A 205 -8.36 2.47 -25.40
N THR A 206 -7.98 3.08 -24.27
CA THR A 206 -6.58 3.23 -23.85
C THR A 206 -5.92 1.88 -23.60
N PHE A 207 -6.65 0.94 -22.98
CA PHE A 207 -6.13 -0.36 -22.57
C PHE A 207 -6.64 -1.53 -23.43
N LEU A 208 -7.19 -1.24 -24.60
CA LEU A 208 -7.69 -2.25 -25.53
C LEU A 208 -6.65 -3.33 -25.87
N PRO A 209 -5.35 -3.01 -26.05
CA PRO A 209 -4.32 -4.03 -26.31
C PRO A 209 -4.15 -5.07 -25.19
N GLN A 210 -4.60 -4.78 -23.96
CA GLN A 210 -4.55 -5.70 -22.82
C GLN A 210 -5.81 -6.59 -22.71
N VAL A 211 -6.84 -6.33 -23.52
CA VAL A 211 -8.14 -7.01 -23.45
C VAL A 211 -8.31 -7.96 -24.63
N ARG A 212 -8.58 -9.24 -24.35
CA ARG A 212 -8.80 -10.29 -25.38
C ARG A 212 -10.27 -10.53 -25.72
N GLY A 213 -11.17 -10.03 -24.89
CA GLY A 213 -12.61 -10.21 -25.05
C GLY A 213 -13.39 -9.71 -23.85
N TYR A 214 -14.66 -10.07 -23.78
CA TYR A 214 -15.55 -9.71 -22.69
C TYR A 214 -16.33 -10.92 -22.17
N ILE A 215 -16.78 -10.82 -20.92
CA ILE A 215 -17.65 -11.78 -20.24
C ILE A 215 -18.90 -11.04 -19.80
N LEU A 216 -20.06 -11.53 -20.21
CA LEU A 216 -21.35 -10.92 -19.89
C LEU A 216 -21.90 -11.56 -18.61
N TRP A 217 -21.98 -10.80 -17.51
CA TRP A 217 -22.54 -11.27 -16.23
C TRP A 217 -24.03 -10.92 -16.11
N ASP A 218 -24.75 -11.68 -15.28
CA ASP A 218 -26.20 -11.52 -15.07
C ASP A 218 -26.47 -10.68 -13.82
N LYS A 219 -27.03 -9.48 -14.01
CA LYS A 219 -27.39 -8.56 -12.91
C LYS A 219 -28.45 -9.15 -11.95
N ASN A 220 -29.21 -10.14 -12.38
CA ASN A 220 -30.19 -10.81 -11.51
C ASN A 220 -29.56 -11.91 -10.65
N VAL A 221 -28.30 -12.28 -10.92
CA VAL A 221 -27.54 -13.30 -10.18
C VAL A 221 -26.19 -12.73 -9.78
N ARG A 222 -26.10 -12.09 -8.60
CA ARG A 222 -24.87 -11.48 -8.05
C ARG A 222 -23.64 -12.36 -8.21
N THR A 223 -23.79 -13.65 -7.91
CA THR A 223 -22.74 -14.67 -7.96
C THR A 223 -22.13 -14.85 -9.36
N SER A 224 -22.89 -14.54 -10.43
CA SER A 224 -22.37 -14.58 -11.79
C SER A 224 -21.25 -13.57 -12.04
N LEU A 225 -21.25 -12.43 -11.34
CA LEU A 225 -20.16 -11.44 -11.41
C LEU A 225 -18.89 -11.98 -10.76
N ILE A 226 -19.01 -12.64 -9.61
CA ILE A 226 -17.89 -13.24 -8.88
C ILE A 226 -17.22 -14.32 -9.74
N VAL A 227 -18.02 -15.19 -10.36
CA VAL A 227 -17.53 -16.19 -11.32
C VAL A 227 -16.92 -15.53 -12.57
N ALA A 228 -17.50 -14.43 -13.06
CA ALA A 228 -16.95 -13.67 -14.18
C ALA A 228 -15.56 -13.09 -13.87
N PHE A 229 -15.29 -12.63 -12.64
CA PHE A 229 -13.95 -12.19 -12.24
C PHE A 229 -12.91 -13.32 -12.29
N THR A 230 -13.29 -14.54 -11.90
CA THR A 230 -12.41 -15.72 -12.07
C THR A 230 -12.04 -15.91 -13.54
N LEU A 231 -13.05 -15.94 -14.42
CA LEU A 231 -12.83 -16.15 -15.84
C LEU A 231 -12.09 -14.98 -16.51
N ALA A 232 -12.32 -13.74 -16.05
CA ALA A 232 -11.65 -12.54 -16.53
C ALA A 232 -10.13 -12.63 -16.40
N GLY A 233 -9.62 -13.11 -15.26
CA GLY A 233 -8.19 -13.35 -15.06
C GLY A 233 -7.62 -14.45 -15.96
N LEU A 234 -8.38 -15.53 -16.14
CA LEU A 234 -7.95 -16.70 -16.94
C LEU A 234 -7.92 -16.44 -18.44
N GLU A 235 -8.87 -15.64 -18.96
CA GLU A 235 -9.04 -15.39 -20.39
C GLU A 235 -8.56 -14.00 -20.83
N LYS A 236 -8.11 -13.17 -19.88
CA LYS A 236 -7.73 -11.77 -20.09
C LYS A 236 -8.88 -10.97 -20.70
N ALA A 237 -10.05 -11.04 -20.07
CA ALA A 237 -11.29 -10.44 -20.55
C ALA A 237 -11.87 -9.46 -19.52
N ILE A 238 -12.54 -8.42 -19.99
CA ILE A 238 -13.29 -7.52 -19.11
C ILE A 238 -14.65 -8.11 -18.76
N VAL A 239 -15.18 -7.83 -17.58
CA VAL A 239 -16.56 -8.17 -17.23
C VAL A 239 -17.48 -7.02 -17.65
N ILE A 240 -18.63 -7.34 -18.25
CA ILE A 240 -19.62 -6.36 -18.65
C ILE A 240 -21.03 -6.86 -18.34
N SER A 241 -21.98 -5.94 -18.29
CA SER A 241 -23.42 -6.22 -18.31
C SER A 241 -24.03 -5.79 -19.66
N GLU A 242 -25.30 -6.11 -19.87
CA GLU A 242 -26.00 -6.00 -21.16
C GLU A 242 -25.97 -4.58 -21.75
N GLU A 243 -26.10 -3.56 -20.91
CA GLU A 243 -26.07 -2.15 -21.32
C GLU A 243 -24.74 -1.71 -21.94
N MET A 244 -23.65 -2.47 -21.75
CA MET A 244 -22.33 -2.20 -22.31
C MET A 244 -22.03 -3.00 -23.58
N LEU A 245 -22.98 -3.80 -24.11
CA LEU A 245 -22.83 -4.50 -25.39
C LEU A 245 -22.45 -3.55 -26.55
N PRO A 246 -23.10 -2.38 -26.73
CA PRO A 246 -22.73 -1.46 -27.81
C PRO A 246 -21.27 -0.97 -27.72
N LEU A 247 -20.74 -0.83 -26.50
CA LEU A 247 -19.35 -0.41 -26.28
C LEU A 247 -18.36 -1.50 -26.73
N VAL A 248 -18.57 -2.75 -26.32
CA VAL A 248 -17.65 -3.85 -26.68
C VAL A 248 -17.75 -4.24 -28.15
N GLU A 249 -18.94 -4.11 -28.75
CA GLU A 249 -19.17 -4.30 -30.19
C GLU A 249 -18.44 -3.24 -31.03
N LYS A 250 -18.48 -1.97 -30.60
CA LYS A 250 -17.74 -0.86 -31.22
C LYS A 250 -16.23 -1.13 -31.31
N TYR A 251 -15.66 -1.80 -30.32
CA TYR A 251 -14.23 -2.18 -30.29
C TYR A 251 -13.96 -3.62 -30.77
N HIS A 252 -14.97 -4.30 -31.35
CA HIS A 252 -14.86 -5.65 -31.90
C HIS A 252 -14.30 -6.69 -30.92
N LEU A 253 -14.61 -6.54 -29.62
CA LEU A 253 -14.19 -7.50 -28.62
C LEU A 253 -14.99 -8.81 -28.76
N ARG A 254 -14.29 -9.93 -28.62
CA ARG A 254 -14.90 -11.25 -28.69
C ARG A 254 -15.69 -11.56 -27.41
N SER A 255 -16.89 -12.13 -27.56
CA SER A 255 -17.61 -12.76 -26.45
C SER A 255 -16.88 -14.03 -26.01
N ILE A 256 -16.41 -14.04 -24.76
CA ILE A 256 -15.74 -15.20 -24.13
C ILE A 256 -16.77 -16.10 -23.45
N ALA A 257 -17.70 -15.50 -22.72
CA ALA A 257 -18.81 -16.19 -22.08
C ALA A 257 -20.00 -15.25 -21.89
N ASP A 258 -21.20 -15.83 -21.91
CA ASP A 258 -22.45 -15.17 -21.55
C ASP A 258 -23.11 -15.94 -20.42
N PHE A 259 -23.25 -15.29 -19.25
CA PHE A 259 -23.86 -15.86 -18.06
C PHE A 259 -25.30 -15.42 -17.84
N ARG A 260 -25.87 -14.57 -18.72
CA ARG A 260 -27.30 -14.20 -18.62
C ARG A 260 -28.17 -15.44 -18.68
N GLY A 261 -29.09 -15.57 -17.73
CA GLY A 261 -30.00 -16.70 -17.65
C GLY A 261 -29.37 -18.04 -17.27
N ARG A 262 -28.03 -18.16 -17.26
CA ARG A 262 -27.31 -19.43 -17.05
C ARG A 262 -27.55 -19.98 -15.64
N PHE A 263 -27.59 -19.08 -14.66
CA PHE A 263 -27.64 -19.41 -13.24
C PHE A 263 -28.96 -19.01 -12.58
N THR A 264 -29.97 -18.62 -13.37
CA THR A 264 -31.26 -18.19 -12.84
C THR A 264 -31.91 -19.29 -12.01
N GLY A 265 -32.25 -18.96 -10.77
CA GLY A 265 -32.89 -19.89 -9.82
C GLY A 265 -31.95 -20.91 -9.17
N GLN A 266 -30.65 -20.91 -9.50
CA GLN A 266 -29.67 -21.77 -8.84
C GLN A 266 -29.23 -21.17 -7.50
N LYS A 267 -28.81 -22.03 -6.57
CA LYS A 267 -28.18 -21.59 -5.32
C LYS A 267 -26.70 -21.29 -5.56
N ASP A 268 -26.10 -20.49 -4.68
CA ASP A 268 -24.67 -20.15 -4.77
C ASP A 268 -23.79 -21.40 -4.79
N ILE A 269 -24.10 -22.41 -3.97
CA ILE A 269 -23.37 -23.69 -3.97
C ILE A 269 -23.35 -24.38 -5.33
N ASP A 270 -24.47 -24.38 -6.07
CA ASP A 270 -24.55 -25.01 -7.40
C ASP A 270 -23.65 -24.25 -8.40
N ILE A 271 -23.71 -22.91 -8.35
CA ILE A 271 -22.95 -22.01 -9.21
C ILE A 271 -21.45 -22.16 -8.94
N TYR A 272 -21.04 -22.18 -7.67
CA TYR A 272 -19.63 -22.35 -7.29
C TYR A 272 -19.12 -23.75 -7.53
N THR A 273 -19.95 -24.78 -7.37
CA THR A 273 -19.59 -26.16 -7.74
C THR A 273 -19.31 -26.26 -9.24
N TRP A 274 -20.16 -25.65 -10.06
CA TRP A 274 -19.92 -25.55 -11.50
C TRP A 274 -18.63 -24.78 -11.80
N ALA A 275 -18.43 -23.60 -11.21
CA ALA A 275 -17.25 -22.76 -11.43
C ALA A 275 -15.95 -23.48 -11.01
N TYR A 276 -15.98 -24.20 -9.89
CA TYR A 276 -14.90 -25.05 -9.43
C TYR A 276 -14.51 -26.06 -10.51
N GLN A 277 -15.48 -26.82 -11.04
CA GLN A 277 -15.21 -27.85 -12.05
C GLN A 277 -14.64 -27.27 -13.35
N GLN A 278 -15.11 -26.09 -13.76
CA GLN A 278 -14.67 -25.47 -15.01
C GLN A 278 -13.31 -24.77 -14.90
N TYR A 279 -13.06 -24.05 -13.79
CA TYR A 279 -12.02 -23.04 -13.74
C TYR A 279 -10.94 -23.31 -12.70
N TRP A 280 -11.27 -23.99 -11.59
CA TRP A 280 -10.33 -24.22 -10.49
C TRP A 280 -9.01 -24.86 -10.91
N PRO A 281 -8.94 -25.85 -11.84
CA PRO A 281 -7.68 -26.46 -12.27
C PRO A 281 -6.68 -25.48 -12.91
N ARG A 282 -7.16 -24.34 -13.41
CA ARG A 282 -6.35 -23.30 -14.08
C ARG A 282 -6.03 -22.12 -13.17
N CYS A 283 -6.66 -22.04 -11.99
CA CYS A 283 -6.50 -20.93 -11.07
C CYS A 283 -5.21 -21.04 -10.26
N SER A 284 -4.76 -19.91 -9.73
CA SER A 284 -3.65 -19.84 -8.79
C SER A 284 -3.86 -20.77 -7.59
N ARG A 285 -2.74 -21.27 -7.06
CA ARG A 285 -2.66 -21.97 -5.77
C ARG A 285 -1.92 -21.17 -4.70
N ASP A 286 -1.51 -19.96 -5.07
CA ASP A 286 -0.81 -18.99 -4.22
C ASP A 286 -1.76 -17.87 -3.76
N TYR A 287 -2.83 -17.60 -4.53
CA TYR A 287 -3.85 -16.60 -4.24
C TYR A 287 -5.26 -17.13 -4.54
N ILE A 288 -6.17 -16.93 -3.60
CA ILE A 288 -7.62 -17.10 -3.76
C ILE A 288 -8.31 -15.83 -3.25
N VAL A 289 -9.48 -15.46 -3.78
CA VAL A 289 -10.20 -14.25 -3.38
C VAL A 289 -11.58 -14.60 -2.81
N TRP A 290 -11.86 -14.15 -1.59
CA TRP A 290 -13.20 -14.12 -1.02
C TRP A 290 -13.85 -12.75 -1.28
N MET A 291 -14.90 -12.75 -2.09
CA MET A 291 -15.67 -11.60 -2.54
C MET A 291 -17.04 -11.55 -1.84
N GLY A 292 -17.02 -11.78 -0.53
CA GLY A 292 -18.16 -11.58 0.36
C GLY A 292 -18.34 -10.11 0.63
N GLY A 293 -17.87 -9.62 1.78
CA GLY A 293 -17.83 -8.22 2.18
C GLY A 293 -19.20 -7.56 2.33
N GLU A 294 -19.90 -7.45 1.22
CA GLU A 294 -21.27 -7.00 1.03
C GLU A 294 -22.19 -8.16 0.65
N ALA A 295 -23.50 -7.96 0.79
CA ALA A 295 -24.52 -8.91 0.35
C ALA A 295 -25.67 -8.23 -0.40
N GLY A 296 -26.58 -9.04 -0.95
CA GLY A 296 -27.77 -8.53 -1.63
C GLY A 296 -27.43 -7.76 -2.90
N LYS A 297 -27.82 -6.48 -2.96
CA LYS A 297 -27.68 -5.65 -4.17
C LYS A 297 -26.41 -4.81 -4.23
N ILE A 298 -25.55 -4.87 -3.22
CA ILE A 298 -24.32 -4.08 -3.14
C ILE A 298 -23.10 -5.00 -3.33
N MET A 299 -22.07 -4.49 -3.99
CA MET A 299 -20.75 -5.13 -4.03
C MET A 299 -19.66 -4.06 -4.16
N ARG A 300 -18.59 -4.17 -3.37
CA ARG A 300 -17.45 -3.24 -3.38
C ARG A 300 -16.15 -4.00 -3.73
N PRO A 301 -15.97 -4.45 -4.98
CA PRO A 301 -14.94 -5.45 -5.31
C PRO A 301 -13.55 -4.84 -5.58
N GLY A 302 -13.07 -3.97 -4.68
CA GLY A 302 -11.79 -3.26 -4.84
C GLY A 302 -10.59 -4.18 -5.11
N VAL A 303 -10.53 -5.33 -4.42
CA VAL A 303 -9.42 -6.31 -4.54
C VAL A 303 -9.47 -7.15 -5.82
N ALA A 304 -10.55 -7.06 -6.61
CA ALA A 304 -10.72 -7.90 -7.77
C ALA A 304 -9.70 -7.63 -8.88
N ASP A 305 -9.17 -6.41 -8.96
CA ASP A 305 -8.08 -6.06 -9.89
C ASP A 305 -6.86 -6.98 -9.70
N PHE A 306 -6.46 -7.21 -8.44
CA PHE A 306 -5.34 -8.07 -8.09
C PHE A 306 -5.66 -9.55 -8.29
N GLY A 307 -6.86 -9.99 -7.92
CA GLY A 307 -7.28 -11.38 -8.16
C GLY A 307 -7.26 -11.73 -9.65
N ILE A 308 -7.70 -10.81 -10.52
CA ILE A 308 -7.65 -10.95 -11.98
C ILE A 308 -6.20 -10.97 -12.47
N LEU A 309 -5.35 -10.07 -11.97
CA LEU A 309 -3.91 -10.06 -12.29
C LEU A 309 -3.24 -11.41 -11.94
N LYS A 310 -3.64 -12.03 -10.84
CA LYS A 310 -3.07 -13.30 -10.35
C LYS A 310 -3.75 -14.56 -10.87
N GLY A 311 -4.82 -14.44 -11.65
CA GLY A 311 -5.62 -15.60 -12.08
C GLY A 311 -6.18 -16.38 -10.89
N ALA A 312 -6.62 -15.67 -9.85
CA ALA A 312 -7.20 -16.25 -8.66
C ALA A 312 -8.61 -16.78 -8.92
N PHE A 313 -9.01 -17.78 -8.13
CA PHE A 313 -10.42 -18.16 -8.04
C PHE A 313 -11.14 -17.19 -7.09
N PHE A 314 -12.34 -16.78 -7.46
CA PHE A 314 -13.18 -15.91 -6.66
C PHE A 314 -14.37 -16.69 -6.10
N SER A 315 -14.63 -16.51 -4.80
CA SER A 315 -15.74 -17.17 -4.10
C SER A 315 -16.38 -16.25 -3.08
N ASP A 316 -17.60 -16.57 -2.66
CA ASP A 316 -18.31 -15.99 -1.51
C ASP A 316 -19.12 -17.13 -0.87
N LEU A 317 -18.50 -18.31 -0.75
CA LEU A 317 -19.09 -19.45 -0.06
C LEU A 317 -19.06 -19.19 1.45
N SER A 318 -20.12 -19.61 2.14
CA SER A 318 -20.13 -19.61 3.60
C SER A 318 -19.01 -20.48 4.18
N THR A 319 -18.40 -19.97 5.23
CA THR A 319 -17.38 -20.66 6.04
C THR A 319 -17.90 -21.10 7.41
N GLU A 320 -19.20 -20.95 7.67
CA GLU A 320 -19.88 -21.46 8.87
C GLU A 320 -20.15 -22.98 8.73
N GLU A 321 -19.78 -23.77 9.74
CA GLU A 321 -19.84 -25.24 9.68
C GLU A 321 -21.27 -25.76 9.50
N SER A 322 -22.27 -25.04 10.02
CA SER A 322 -23.68 -25.43 9.89
C SER A 322 -24.23 -25.30 8.47
N ASP A 323 -23.54 -24.62 7.56
CA ASP A 323 -24.00 -24.38 6.18
C ASP A 323 -23.66 -25.53 5.22
N GLY A 324 -23.15 -26.65 5.75
CA GLY A 324 -23.12 -27.94 5.08
C GLY A 324 -22.31 -27.96 3.78
N GLU A 325 -22.99 -27.91 2.64
CA GLU A 325 -22.37 -28.02 1.32
C GLU A 325 -21.52 -26.79 0.96
N GLU A 326 -21.95 -25.57 1.33
CA GLU A 326 -21.14 -24.35 1.11
C GLU A 326 -19.82 -24.43 1.88
N TYR A 327 -19.89 -24.75 3.17
CA TYR A 327 -18.72 -24.96 4.00
C TYR A 327 -17.80 -26.05 3.45
N SER A 328 -18.37 -27.18 3.00
CA SER A 328 -17.60 -28.29 2.46
C SER A 328 -16.80 -27.89 1.22
N LEU A 329 -17.38 -27.09 0.33
CA LEU A 329 -16.69 -26.58 -0.85
C LEU A 329 -15.66 -25.48 -0.49
N ALA A 330 -15.98 -24.59 0.45
CA ALA A 330 -15.04 -23.58 0.96
C ALA A 330 -13.80 -24.24 1.57
N LYS A 331 -14.01 -25.22 2.45
CA LYS A 331 -12.96 -26.05 3.06
C LYS A 331 -12.13 -26.75 2.00
N LYS A 332 -12.76 -27.33 0.98
CA LYS A 332 -12.06 -28.00 -0.12
C LYS A 332 -11.14 -27.04 -0.88
N LEU A 333 -11.66 -25.88 -1.28
CA LEU A 333 -10.87 -24.84 -1.96
C LEU A 333 -9.64 -24.45 -1.15
N MET A 334 -9.81 -24.17 0.16
CA MET A 334 -8.69 -23.80 1.04
C MET A 334 -7.72 -24.96 1.26
N SER A 335 -8.19 -26.20 1.39
CA SER A 335 -7.33 -27.37 1.59
C SER A 335 -6.42 -27.69 0.39
N GLU A 336 -6.81 -27.26 -0.82
CA GLU A 336 -6.04 -27.48 -2.05
C GLU A 336 -5.06 -26.34 -2.36
N MET A 337 -5.05 -25.26 -1.55
CA MET A 337 -4.05 -24.21 -1.62
C MET A 337 -2.72 -24.68 -1.03
N LYS A 338 -1.60 -24.06 -1.45
CA LYS A 338 -0.31 -24.32 -0.80
C LYS A 338 -0.33 -23.71 0.62
N PRO A 339 0.31 -24.35 1.62
CA PRO A 339 0.49 -23.73 2.94
C PRO A 339 1.15 -22.36 2.83
N LEU A 340 0.75 -21.42 3.67
CA LEU A 340 1.13 -20.01 3.62
C LEU A 340 0.71 -19.29 2.33
N SER A 341 -0.20 -19.81 1.51
CA SER A 341 -0.83 -19.00 0.46
C SER A 341 -1.75 -17.92 1.03
N MET A 342 -2.18 -16.99 0.17
CA MET A 342 -2.99 -15.85 0.55
C MET A 342 -4.48 -16.08 0.23
N VAL A 343 -5.33 -15.87 1.22
CA VAL A 343 -6.78 -15.71 1.06
C VAL A 343 -7.06 -14.20 1.07
N MET A 344 -7.21 -13.64 -0.12
CA MET A 344 -7.45 -12.21 -0.31
C MET A 344 -8.93 -11.88 -0.16
N GLY A 345 -9.28 -10.66 0.23
CA GLY A 345 -10.66 -10.20 0.30
C GLY A 345 -11.33 -10.46 1.65
N TRP A 346 -12.66 -10.50 1.69
CA TRP A 346 -13.40 -10.62 2.95
C TRP A 346 -14.64 -11.52 2.83
N HIS A 347 -14.97 -12.17 3.93
CA HIS A 347 -16.20 -12.95 4.09
C HIS A 347 -17.44 -12.04 4.14
N SER A 348 -18.64 -12.60 4.00
CA SER A 348 -19.89 -11.83 4.07
C SER A 348 -20.60 -12.07 5.40
N TYR A 349 -20.83 -11.01 6.19
CA TYR A 349 -21.56 -11.11 7.45
C TYR A 349 -23.02 -11.58 7.32
N ALA A 350 -23.55 -11.65 6.09
CA ALA A 350 -24.83 -12.25 5.76
C ALA A 350 -24.79 -13.79 5.66
N LYS A 351 -23.61 -14.39 5.56
CA LYS A 351 -23.39 -15.83 5.43
C LYS A 351 -22.73 -16.41 6.68
N ASP A 352 -21.64 -15.81 7.13
CA ASP A 352 -20.78 -16.33 8.19
C ASP A 352 -20.21 -15.21 9.06
N LYS A 353 -19.31 -15.54 9.99
CA LYS A 353 -18.58 -14.58 10.81
C LYS A 353 -17.09 -14.62 10.51
N GLU A 354 -16.42 -13.52 10.86
CA GLU A 354 -14.97 -13.39 10.74
C GLU A 354 -14.24 -14.54 11.44
N ARG A 355 -14.73 -14.94 12.61
CA ARG A 355 -14.19 -16.08 13.36
C ARG A 355 -14.19 -17.37 12.55
N ASP A 356 -15.22 -17.62 11.74
CA ASP A 356 -15.38 -18.88 11.01
C ASP A 356 -14.46 -18.88 9.77
N ALA A 357 -14.44 -17.75 9.05
CA ALA A 357 -13.61 -17.56 7.86
C ALA A 357 -12.11 -17.64 8.17
N VAL A 358 -11.65 -16.88 9.18
CA VAL A 358 -10.22 -16.84 9.55
C VAL A 358 -9.80 -18.15 10.23
N LYS A 359 -10.67 -18.80 11.02
CA LYS A 359 -10.40 -20.13 11.58
C LYS A 359 -10.25 -21.17 10.48
N LEU A 360 -11.15 -21.19 9.49
CA LEU A 360 -11.07 -22.13 8.39
C LEU A 360 -9.76 -21.95 7.59
N ALA A 361 -9.42 -20.71 7.23
CA ALA A 361 -8.16 -20.42 6.55
C ALA A 361 -6.93 -20.83 7.39
N SER A 362 -6.93 -20.49 8.69
CA SER A 362 -5.85 -20.83 9.61
C SER A 362 -5.66 -22.34 9.79
N SER A 363 -6.75 -23.12 9.72
CA SER A 363 -6.70 -24.60 9.81
C SER A 363 -5.91 -25.26 8.66
N PHE A 364 -5.67 -24.52 7.57
CA PHE A 364 -4.81 -24.93 6.45
C PHE A 364 -3.51 -24.11 6.37
N ALA A 365 -3.16 -23.39 7.45
CA ALA A 365 -2.03 -22.47 7.51
C ALA A 365 -2.04 -21.42 6.39
N LEU A 366 -3.22 -20.96 5.98
CA LEU A 366 -3.40 -19.88 5.01
C LEU A 366 -3.51 -18.53 5.70
N ARG A 367 -3.08 -17.49 5.01
CA ARG A 367 -2.99 -16.13 5.52
C ARG A 367 -4.14 -15.31 4.94
N THR A 368 -5.04 -14.78 5.76
CA THR A 368 -6.06 -13.84 5.28
C THR A 368 -5.45 -12.44 5.16
N GLU A 369 -5.79 -11.72 4.08
CA GLU A 369 -5.14 -10.45 3.76
C GLU A 369 -6.00 -9.57 2.87
N GLY A 370 -6.06 -8.28 3.20
CA GLY A 370 -6.76 -7.28 2.39
C GLY A 370 -8.27 -7.45 2.39
N LEU A 371 -9.01 -6.40 2.76
CA LEU A 371 -10.46 -6.41 2.62
C LEU A 371 -10.88 -6.55 1.15
N HIS A 372 -12.11 -7.00 0.91
CA HIS A 372 -12.72 -6.98 -0.43
C HIS A 372 -12.67 -5.58 -1.09
N THR A 373 -12.61 -4.52 -0.28
CA THR A 373 -12.50 -3.12 -0.69
C THR A 373 -11.07 -2.62 -0.88
N LEU A 374 -10.01 -3.42 -0.63
CA LEU A 374 -8.61 -2.98 -0.78
C LEU A 374 -8.35 -2.53 -2.24
N PRO A 375 -8.13 -1.23 -2.50
CA PRO A 375 -8.10 -0.72 -3.85
C PRO A 375 -6.70 -0.76 -4.48
N ASN A 376 -6.65 -0.73 -5.82
CA ASN A 376 -5.43 -0.48 -6.59
C ASN A 376 -4.27 -1.44 -6.28
N LEU A 377 -4.58 -2.66 -5.84
CA LEU A 377 -3.54 -3.59 -5.41
C LEU A 377 -2.75 -4.09 -6.63
N SER A 378 -3.38 -4.25 -7.80
CA SER A 378 -2.68 -4.57 -9.04
C SER A 378 -1.66 -3.50 -9.44
N PHE A 379 -1.95 -2.21 -9.22
CA PHE A 379 -1.03 -1.11 -9.50
C PHE A 379 0.12 -1.09 -8.49
N SER A 380 -0.22 -1.14 -7.20
CA SER A 380 0.77 -1.05 -6.11
C SER A 380 1.70 -2.26 -6.10
N HIS A 381 1.21 -3.44 -6.47
CA HIS A 381 2.00 -4.66 -6.60
C HIS A 381 3.10 -4.56 -7.66
N GLN A 382 2.86 -3.80 -8.73
CA GLN A 382 3.84 -3.58 -9.80
C GLN A 382 4.79 -2.41 -9.51
N THR A 383 4.61 -1.73 -8.37
CA THR A 383 5.41 -0.57 -8.02
C THR A 383 6.32 -0.90 -6.85
N PRO A 384 7.63 -1.11 -7.08
CA PRO A 384 8.56 -1.45 -6.00
C PRO A 384 8.75 -0.29 -5.03
N ALA A 385 9.27 -0.62 -3.84
CA ALA A 385 9.87 0.37 -2.96
C ALA A 385 11.02 1.10 -3.67
N THR A 386 11.36 2.29 -3.20
CA THR A 386 12.48 3.09 -3.70
C THR A 386 13.76 2.26 -3.50
N PRO A 387 14.64 2.15 -4.51
CA PRO A 387 15.87 1.39 -4.36
C PRO A 387 16.65 1.81 -3.11
N GLY A 388 16.99 0.84 -2.26
CA GLY A 388 17.70 1.07 -1.01
C GLY A 388 16.84 1.62 0.14
N PHE A 389 15.53 1.80 -0.04
CA PHE A 389 14.64 2.19 1.06
C PHE A 389 14.75 1.19 2.21
N LYS A 390 14.88 1.72 3.43
CA LYS A 390 14.91 0.94 4.66
C LYS A 390 13.69 1.32 5.47
N PHE A 391 12.81 0.35 5.71
CA PHE A 391 11.70 0.51 6.64
C PHE A 391 12.29 0.71 8.03
N LYS A 392 12.01 1.88 8.61
CA LYS A 392 12.50 2.31 9.92
C LYS A 392 11.35 2.80 10.77
N ASN A 393 11.28 2.27 11.97
CA ASN A 393 10.25 2.60 12.94
C ASN A 393 10.75 3.71 13.88
N GLN A 394 9.84 4.34 14.63
CA GLN A 394 10.18 5.43 15.55
C GLN A 394 10.39 4.87 16.97
N HIS A 395 11.54 4.23 17.17
CA HIS A 395 11.92 3.70 18.49
C HIS A 395 12.19 4.85 19.48
N THR A 396 11.42 4.89 20.55
CA THR A 396 11.67 5.75 21.73
C THR A 396 12.61 5.06 22.73
N VAL A 397 12.63 3.72 22.72
CA VAL A 397 13.57 2.95 23.53
C VAL A 397 15.01 3.12 23.05
N VAL A 398 15.93 3.32 24.01
CA VAL A 398 17.36 3.48 23.77
C VAL A 398 18.09 2.29 24.36
N ALA A 399 18.94 1.65 23.56
CA ALA A 399 19.71 0.49 23.99
C ALA A 399 20.55 0.80 25.25
N GLY A 400 20.51 -0.10 26.24
CA GLY A 400 21.23 0.05 27.51
C GLY A 400 20.61 1.03 28.51
N LYS A 401 19.60 1.83 28.12
CA LYS A 401 18.87 2.70 29.05
C LYS A 401 17.87 1.88 29.86
N GLU A 402 17.87 2.05 31.18
CA GLU A 402 16.83 1.49 32.03
C GLU A 402 15.55 2.35 32.00
N TYR A 403 14.40 1.68 31.96
CA TYR A 403 13.09 2.30 32.00
C TYR A 403 12.37 1.84 33.27
N ARG A 404 12.25 2.71 34.27
CA ARG A 404 11.61 2.42 35.55
C ARG A 404 10.28 3.16 35.63
N ALA A 405 9.22 2.43 35.94
CA ALA A 405 7.91 3.02 36.09
C ALA A 405 7.76 3.72 37.45
N GLU A 406 7.04 4.83 37.45
CA GLU A 406 6.56 5.50 38.66
C GLU A 406 5.30 4.79 39.19
N LYS A 407 4.82 5.19 40.38
CA LYS A 407 3.55 4.68 40.92
C LYS A 407 2.33 5.32 40.23
N LYS A 408 2.18 5.10 38.93
CA LYS A 408 1.12 5.65 38.06
C LYS A 408 0.38 4.58 37.26
N VAL A 409 -0.71 4.98 36.62
CA VAL A 409 -1.37 4.20 35.56
C VAL A 409 -0.76 4.61 34.23
N TYR A 410 -0.12 3.68 33.54
CA TYR A 410 0.41 3.87 32.21
C TYR A 410 -0.61 3.43 31.18
N ILE A 411 -0.86 4.27 30.18
CA ILE A 411 -1.71 3.94 29.04
C ILE A 411 -0.87 3.94 27.78
N SER A 412 -1.04 2.93 26.94
CA SER A 412 -0.60 2.98 25.54
C SER A 412 -1.76 2.60 24.65
N CYS A 413 -1.85 3.26 23.49
CA CYS A 413 -2.92 3.07 22.52
C CYS A 413 -2.37 2.39 21.28
N ILE A 414 -3.01 1.29 20.89
CA ILE A 414 -2.80 0.62 19.61
C ILE A 414 -4.07 0.85 18.81
N GLN A 415 -3.95 1.33 17.58
CA GLN A 415 -5.08 1.34 16.66
C GLN A 415 -5.20 -0.01 15.97
N THR A 416 -6.43 -0.51 15.94
CA THR A 416 -6.83 -1.77 15.33
C THR A 416 -6.61 -1.78 13.81
N ASP A 417 -6.57 -2.99 13.28
CA ASP A 417 -6.60 -3.35 11.86
C ASP A 417 -5.28 -3.11 11.15
N CYS A 418 -5.27 -2.40 10.02
CA CYS A 418 -4.08 -2.29 9.19
C CYS A 418 -3.83 -0.85 8.76
N LEU A 419 -2.55 -0.51 8.56
CA LEU A 419 -2.13 0.77 8.01
C LEU A 419 -2.92 1.12 6.73
N GLY A 420 -3.59 2.26 6.77
CA GLY A 420 -4.36 2.79 5.65
C GLY A 420 -5.88 2.60 5.77
N LEU A 421 -6.35 1.79 6.70
CA LEU A 421 -7.77 1.74 7.06
C LEU A 421 -8.07 2.82 8.12
N GLY A 422 -9.16 3.55 7.94
CA GLY A 422 -9.65 4.46 8.98
C GLY A 422 -8.78 5.70 9.25
N ALA A 423 -8.20 5.78 10.45
CA ALA A 423 -7.78 7.06 11.03
C ALA A 423 -6.42 7.63 10.58
N TRP A 424 -5.65 6.94 9.74
CA TRP A 424 -4.29 7.40 9.35
C TRP A 424 -4.24 8.82 8.79
N VAL A 425 -5.23 9.19 7.97
CA VAL A 425 -5.35 10.51 7.32
C VAL A 425 -6.29 11.46 8.08
N ARG A 426 -6.65 11.13 9.32
CA ARG A 426 -7.59 11.92 10.14
C ARG A 426 -6.86 12.95 11.03
N PRO A 427 -7.57 13.99 11.50
CA PRO A 427 -7.03 14.97 12.44
C PRO A 427 -6.45 14.37 13.72
N GLY A 428 -5.57 15.11 14.38
CA GLY A 428 -4.94 14.74 15.65
C GLY A 428 -3.72 13.83 15.56
N ARG A 429 -3.48 13.16 14.42
CA ARG A 429 -2.31 12.28 14.25
C ARG A 429 -0.99 13.03 14.55
N GLY A 430 -0.13 12.39 15.33
CA GLY A 430 1.16 12.96 15.77
C GLY A 430 1.09 13.85 17.01
N SER A 431 -0.11 14.10 17.58
CA SER A 431 -0.27 14.94 18.79
C SER A 431 0.02 14.23 20.11
N MET A 432 0.06 12.90 20.11
CA MET A 432 0.36 12.04 21.25
C MET A 432 1.02 10.74 20.77
N PRO A 433 1.81 10.04 21.60
CA PRO A 433 2.31 8.71 21.27
C PRO A 433 1.18 7.75 20.91
N TYR A 434 1.30 7.07 19.78
CA TYR A 434 0.23 6.26 19.23
C TYR A 434 0.80 5.13 18.36
N ALA A 435 0.31 3.91 18.54
CA ALA A 435 0.82 2.74 17.82
C ALA A 435 -0.16 2.24 16.75
N TRP A 436 0.38 1.67 15.68
CA TRP A 436 -0.36 1.23 14.50
C TRP A 436 0.03 -0.18 14.09
N GLU A 437 -0.99 -1.00 13.91
CA GLU A 437 -0.86 -2.35 13.37
C GLU A 437 -0.48 -2.33 11.88
N VAL A 438 0.57 -3.08 11.53
CA VAL A 438 1.17 -3.06 10.19
C VAL A 438 0.74 -4.27 9.37
N THR A 439 0.26 -3.99 8.15
CA THR A 439 0.06 -4.96 7.07
C THR A 439 1.39 -5.50 6.54
N MET A 440 2.03 -6.41 7.29
CA MET A 440 3.43 -6.79 7.06
C MET A 440 3.70 -7.38 5.67
N ASN A 441 2.74 -8.11 5.07
CA ASN A 441 2.91 -8.67 3.72
C ASN A 441 3.08 -7.59 2.64
N TRP A 442 2.70 -6.35 2.91
CA TRP A 442 2.86 -5.26 1.94
C TRP A 442 4.32 -4.97 1.61
N VAL A 443 5.28 -5.44 2.41
CA VAL A 443 6.71 -5.36 2.10
C VAL A 443 7.08 -5.98 0.74
N TRP A 444 6.30 -6.96 0.28
CA TRP A 444 6.45 -7.59 -1.04
C TRP A 444 5.17 -7.51 -1.88
N LEU A 445 4.00 -7.44 -1.25
CA LEU A 445 2.71 -7.40 -1.93
C LEU A 445 2.39 -6.01 -2.50
N ALA A 446 2.71 -4.94 -1.78
CA ALA A 446 2.45 -3.55 -2.16
C ALA A 446 3.53 -2.60 -1.58
N PRO A 447 4.82 -2.79 -1.94
CA PRO A 447 5.94 -2.19 -1.23
C PRO A 447 5.97 -0.67 -1.27
N SER A 448 5.53 -0.05 -2.38
CA SER A 448 5.41 1.40 -2.47
C SER A 448 4.34 1.97 -1.54
N MET A 449 3.25 1.23 -1.32
CA MET A 449 2.18 1.64 -0.41
C MET A 449 2.66 1.56 1.03
N LEU A 450 3.40 0.52 1.41
CA LEU A 450 4.02 0.46 2.73
C LEU A 450 5.06 1.60 2.92
N GLU A 451 5.88 1.87 1.90
CA GLU A 451 6.82 3.00 1.93
C GLU A 451 6.12 4.34 2.15
N TYR A 452 4.96 4.56 1.53
CA TYR A 452 4.16 5.76 1.73
C TYR A 452 3.87 5.99 3.22
N PHE A 453 3.36 4.98 3.94
CA PHE A 453 3.07 5.09 5.37
C PHE A 453 4.34 5.36 6.20
N TYR A 454 5.43 4.62 5.95
CA TYR A 454 6.69 4.82 6.65
C TYR A 454 7.30 6.21 6.40
N SER A 455 7.19 6.72 5.18
CA SER A 455 7.72 8.05 4.82
C SER A 455 6.96 9.21 5.48
N GLN A 456 5.75 8.94 5.97
CA GLN A 456 4.89 9.92 6.63
C GLN A 456 4.92 9.80 8.16
N ALA A 457 5.56 8.77 8.73
CA ALA A 457 5.60 8.54 10.17
C ALA A 457 6.13 9.78 10.92
N THR A 458 5.38 10.25 11.91
CA THR A 458 5.79 11.30 12.85
C THR A 458 6.58 10.69 14.00
N PRO A 459 7.33 11.47 14.80
CA PRO A 459 8.05 10.95 15.96
C PRO A 459 7.16 10.27 17.03
N ASN A 460 5.84 10.45 16.97
CA ASN A 460 4.87 9.87 17.89
C ASN A 460 4.17 8.62 17.32
N ASP A 461 4.41 8.26 16.06
CA ASP A 461 3.84 7.05 15.45
C ASP A 461 4.76 5.85 15.70
N TYR A 462 4.21 4.79 16.29
CA TYR A 462 4.93 3.54 16.50
C TYR A 462 4.30 2.40 15.68
N PHE A 463 5.11 1.56 15.05
CA PHE A 463 4.61 0.43 14.27
C PHE A 463 4.81 -0.90 15.00
N LEU A 464 3.82 -1.80 14.93
CA LEU A 464 3.91 -3.17 15.44
C LEU A 464 3.45 -4.20 14.40
N GLY A 465 3.93 -5.44 14.53
CA GLY A 465 3.34 -6.57 13.81
C GLY A 465 2.07 -7.03 14.54
N SER A 466 1.10 -7.58 13.82
CA SER A 466 -0.22 -7.91 14.38
C SER A 466 -0.91 -9.02 13.61
N LEU A 467 -2.17 -9.30 13.99
CA LEU A 467 -3.10 -10.22 13.34
C LEU A 467 -2.65 -11.69 13.43
N GLY A 468 -1.90 -12.04 14.48
CA GLY A 468 -1.63 -13.43 14.87
C GLY A 468 -0.76 -14.26 13.91
N GLY A 469 -0.14 -13.66 12.89
CA GLY A 469 0.76 -14.34 11.97
C GLY A 469 1.43 -13.40 10.96
N PRO A 470 2.08 -13.93 9.90
CA PRO A 470 2.58 -13.16 8.77
C PRO A 470 1.43 -12.74 7.85
N GLY A 471 0.41 -12.07 8.39
CA GLY A 471 -0.95 -11.91 7.83
C GLY A 471 -1.98 -12.35 8.86
N TYR A 472 -3.27 -12.17 8.57
CA TYR A 472 -4.30 -12.46 9.56
C TYR A 472 -4.54 -13.97 9.71
N MET A 473 -4.31 -14.48 10.93
CA MET A 473 -4.39 -15.89 11.31
C MET A 473 -4.78 -16.04 12.78
N TYR A 474 -5.40 -17.17 13.13
CA TYR A 474 -5.66 -17.57 14.51
C TYR A 474 -4.73 -18.71 14.94
N PRO A 475 -3.67 -18.43 15.73
CA PRO A 475 -2.66 -19.42 16.11
C PRO A 475 -3.19 -20.72 16.72
N LYS A 476 -4.25 -20.69 17.52
CA LYS A 476 -4.89 -21.87 18.13
C LYS A 476 -5.54 -22.79 17.09
N ALA A 477 -5.91 -22.26 15.92
CA ALA A 477 -6.45 -23.03 14.80
C ALA A 477 -5.38 -23.56 13.83
N ILE A 478 -4.14 -23.06 13.91
CA ILE A 478 -3.06 -23.49 13.01
C ILE A 478 -2.62 -24.90 13.39
N PRO A 479 -2.49 -25.84 12.42
CA PRO A 479 -1.95 -27.15 12.72
C PRO A 479 -0.55 -27.05 13.33
N ALA A 480 -0.30 -27.77 14.42
CA ALA A 480 0.92 -27.63 15.23
C ALA A 480 2.23 -27.72 14.42
N GLN A 481 2.27 -28.52 13.35
CA GLN A 481 3.43 -28.65 12.47
C GLN A 481 3.78 -27.36 11.69
N TYR A 482 2.81 -26.47 11.47
CA TYR A 482 3.01 -25.22 10.73
C TYR A 482 3.23 -24.01 11.63
N LEU A 483 2.81 -24.06 12.90
CA LEU A 483 2.92 -22.91 13.82
C LEU A 483 4.36 -22.36 13.94
N PRO A 484 5.42 -23.18 14.08
CA PRO A 484 6.80 -22.65 14.11
C PRO A 484 7.19 -21.92 12.82
N GLN A 485 6.75 -22.43 11.65
CA GLN A 485 7.03 -21.82 10.36
C GLN A 485 6.28 -20.48 10.19
N VAL A 486 5.03 -20.42 10.66
CA VAL A 486 4.21 -19.21 10.67
C VAL A 486 4.88 -18.13 11.52
N VAL A 487 5.27 -18.46 12.75
CA VAL A 487 5.95 -17.53 13.68
C VAL A 487 7.28 -17.06 13.09
N ALA A 488 8.09 -17.97 12.53
CA ALA A 488 9.36 -17.62 11.90
C ALA A 488 9.18 -16.66 10.72
N LYS A 489 8.12 -16.85 9.91
CA LYS A 489 7.82 -15.95 8.80
C LYS A 489 7.32 -14.59 9.27
N ALA A 490 6.51 -14.53 10.33
CA ALA A 490 6.12 -13.26 10.95
C ALA A 490 7.35 -12.51 11.45
N TYR A 491 8.24 -13.20 12.15
CA TYR A 491 9.48 -12.62 12.66
C TYR A 491 10.41 -12.12 11.56
N GLU A 492 10.55 -12.85 10.45
CA GLU A 492 11.31 -12.40 9.28
C GLU A 492 10.78 -11.05 8.75
N LEU A 493 9.45 -10.91 8.64
CA LEU A 493 8.83 -9.67 8.20
C LEU A 493 9.04 -8.54 9.22
N MET A 494 8.91 -8.84 10.51
CA MET A 494 9.20 -7.87 11.58
C MET A 494 10.62 -7.33 11.49
N GLN A 495 11.62 -8.19 11.26
CA GLN A 495 13.01 -7.76 11.10
C GLN A 495 13.21 -6.86 9.87
N GLN A 496 12.54 -7.16 8.75
CA GLN A 496 12.59 -6.30 7.55
C GLN A 496 11.94 -4.94 7.76
N LEU A 497 10.92 -4.89 8.63
CA LEU A 497 10.08 -3.72 8.87
C LEU A 497 10.47 -2.92 10.13
N ASP A 498 11.53 -3.34 10.84
CA ASP A 498 11.97 -2.69 12.07
C ASP A 498 10.91 -2.71 13.18
N LEU A 499 10.19 -3.83 13.28
CA LEU A 499 9.15 -4.09 14.27
C LEU A 499 9.72 -4.98 15.39
N ASN A 500 9.44 -4.65 16.64
CA ASN A 500 9.93 -5.40 17.80
C ASN A 500 8.81 -5.69 18.83
N ILE A 501 7.56 -5.41 18.50
CA ILE A 501 6.37 -5.76 19.29
C ILE A 501 5.42 -6.47 18.34
N PHE A 502 4.76 -7.51 18.84
CA PHE A 502 3.81 -8.29 18.06
C PHE A 502 2.48 -8.47 18.80
N GLU A 503 1.37 -8.28 18.10
CA GLU A 503 0.01 -8.50 18.60
C GLU A 503 -0.52 -9.86 18.13
N ILE A 504 -1.15 -10.60 19.05
CA ILE A 504 -1.71 -11.92 18.79
C ILE A 504 -3.23 -11.89 19.03
N MET A 505 -3.97 -11.97 17.94
CA MET A 505 -5.42 -12.08 17.89
C MET A 505 -5.81 -13.54 17.65
N ASP A 506 -6.75 -14.07 18.45
CA ASP A 506 -7.31 -15.40 18.23
C ASP A 506 -8.77 -15.51 18.66
N TYR A 507 -9.66 -15.78 17.69
CA TYR A 507 -11.10 -16.00 17.92
C TYR A 507 -11.57 -17.37 17.42
N SER A 508 -10.67 -18.33 17.32
CA SER A 508 -11.02 -19.67 16.82
C SER A 508 -11.97 -20.46 17.75
N GLU A 509 -12.05 -20.05 19.02
CA GLU A 509 -12.85 -20.66 20.08
C GLU A 509 -13.93 -19.70 20.62
N GLY A 510 -14.64 -18.98 19.73
CA GLY A 510 -15.82 -18.17 20.06
C GLY A 510 -15.89 -16.85 19.29
N ALA A 511 -16.68 -15.88 19.74
CA ALA A 511 -16.79 -14.55 19.10
C ALA A 511 -15.76 -13.54 19.64
N THR A 512 -15.61 -12.38 18.98
CA THR A 512 -14.64 -11.33 19.35
C THR A 512 -14.75 -10.86 20.81
N VAL A 513 -15.98 -10.76 21.34
CA VAL A 513 -16.26 -10.31 22.71
C VAL A 513 -16.68 -11.45 23.64
N GLU A 514 -17.44 -12.42 23.13
CA GLU A 514 -18.02 -13.52 23.94
C GLU A 514 -17.19 -14.81 23.90
N GLY A 515 -16.17 -14.86 23.03
CA GLY A 515 -15.31 -16.02 22.84
C GLY A 515 -14.05 -16.00 23.67
N ASN A 516 -13.31 -17.10 23.60
CA ASN A 516 -12.04 -17.25 24.27
C ASN A 516 -10.90 -16.68 23.40
N SER A 517 -10.46 -15.48 23.77
CA SER A 517 -9.32 -14.78 23.17
C SER A 517 -8.02 -14.97 23.93
N GLU A 518 -8.08 -15.71 25.05
CA GLU A 518 -6.90 -16.09 25.80
C GLU A 518 -6.04 -17.11 25.03
N LEU A 519 -4.73 -16.98 25.21
CA LEU A 519 -3.73 -17.79 24.54
C LEU A 519 -3.31 -18.97 25.43
N THR A 520 -3.06 -20.12 24.81
CA THR A 520 -2.51 -21.28 25.51
C THR A 520 -1.00 -21.13 25.72
N PRO A 521 -0.41 -21.85 26.70
CA PRO A 521 1.04 -21.90 26.88
C PRO A 521 1.79 -22.26 25.60
N GLU A 522 1.30 -23.20 24.80
CA GLU A 522 1.96 -23.65 23.58
C GLU A 522 2.05 -22.54 22.53
N VAL A 523 0.98 -21.74 22.36
CA VAL A 523 1.00 -20.58 21.46
C VAL A 523 1.98 -19.54 21.98
N VAL A 524 1.89 -19.18 23.26
CA VAL A 524 2.75 -18.17 23.88
C VAL A 524 4.23 -18.55 23.77
N ASP A 525 4.57 -19.79 24.09
CA ASP A 525 5.93 -20.30 24.00
C ASP A 525 6.42 -20.35 22.55
N ALA A 526 5.55 -20.68 21.58
CA ALA A 526 5.92 -20.64 20.16
C ALA A 526 6.37 -19.23 19.73
N PHE A 527 5.64 -18.19 20.13
CA PHE A 527 5.98 -16.80 19.80
C PHE A 527 7.24 -16.32 20.54
N PHE A 528 7.38 -16.55 21.85
CA PHE A 528 8.59 -16.15 22.57
C PHE A 528 9.85 -16.85 22.06
N ASN A 529 9.76 -18.14 21.73
CA ASN A 529 10.88 -18.92 21.17
C ASN A 529 11.20 -18.51 19.73
N GLY A 530 10.18 -18.24 18.91
CA GLY A 530 10.33 -17.88 17.50
C GLY A 530 10.69 -16.42 17.25
N MET A 531 10.56 -15.55 18.27
CA MET A 531 10.82 -14.10 18.17
C MET A 531 11.76 -13.62 19.29
N PRO A 532 13.03 -14.03 19.33
CA PRO A 532 13.91 -13.82 20.48
C PRO A 532 14.24 -12.35 20.77
N ASP A 533 14.17 -11.43 19.80
CA ASP A 533 14.56 -10.03 20.00
C ASP A 533 13.40 -9.05 20.22
N ILE A 534 12.17 -9.55 20.42
CA ILE A 534 11.02 -8.68 20.69
C ILE A 534 11.11 -8.01 22.07
N LEU A 535 10.46 -6.86 22.18
CA LEU A 535 10.22 -6.15 23.43
C LEU A 535 9.08 -6.73 24.23
N GLY A 536 8.06 -7.30 23.56
CA GLY A 536 6.88 -7.86 24.19
C GLY A 536 5.82 -8.26 23.18
N LEU A 537 4.75 -8.86 23.69
CA LEU A 537 3.58 -9.30 22.94
C LEU A 537 2.33 -8.59 23.47
N ALA A 538 1.41 -8.24 22.57
CA ALA A 538 0.06 -7.83 22.90
C ALA A 538 -0.92 -8.98 22.58
N ASN A 539 -2.09 -9.02 23.22
CA ASN A 539 -3.11 -10.03 22.91
C ASN A 539 -4.55 -9.48 22.97
N GLY A 540 -5.32 -9.87 21.97
CA GLY A 540 -6.77 -9.63 21.88
C GLY A 540 -7.12 -8.66 20.74
N TYR A 541 -8.40 -8.38 20.61
CA TYR A 541 -8.92 -7.27 19.81
C TYR A 541 -9.93 -6.49 20.66
N ALA A 542 -10.89 -7.21 21.25
CA ALA A 542 -11.58 -6.78 22.47
C ALA A 542 -10.73 -7.09 23.72
N PRO A 543 -11.17 -6.74 24.94
CA PRO A 543 -10.44 -7.09 26.15
C PRO A 543 -10.19 -8.60 26.29
N SER A 544 -8.98 -8.96 26.70
CA SER A 544 -8.52 -10.36 26.87
C SER A 544 -7.75 -10.50 28.18
N HIS A 545 -7.35 -11.72 28.55
CA HIS A 545 -6.73 -11.96 29.87
C HIS A 545 -5.52 -12.91 29.85
N SER A 546 -4.69 -12.82 28.81
CA SER A 546 -3.39 -13.49 28.73
C SER A 546 -2.29 -12.57 29.23
N PHE A 547 -1.66 -12.93 30.34
CA PHE A 547 -0.58 -12.17 30.94
C PHE A 547 0.57 -13.08 31.31
N THR A 548 1.78 -12.73 30.92
CA THR A 548 2.99 -13.41 31.39
C THR A 548 4.24 -12.54 31.17
N VAL A 549 5.36 -12.93 31.77
CA VAL A 549 6.68 -12.39 31.46
C VAL A 549 7.65 -13.54 31.21
N ARG A 550 8.43 -13.43 30.14
CA ARG A 550 9.54 -14.34 29.81
C ARG A 550 10.79 -13.51 29.58
N ASP A 551 11.83 -13.72 30.38
CA ASP A 551 13.11 -13.01 30.28
C ASP A 551 12.99 -11.47 30.18
N GLY A 552 12.09 -10.90 30.99
CA GLY A 552 11.83 -9.45 31.01
C GLY A 552 11.03 -8.91 29.81
N LYS A 553 10.45 -9.78 28.98
CA LYS A 553 9.53 -9.45 27.88
C LYS A 553 8.10 -9.81 28.30
N PRO A 554 7.17 -8.84 28.35
CA PRO A 554 5.81 -9.11 28.77
C PRO A 554 4.94 -9.59 27.60
N LEU A 555 3.95 -10.43 27.92
CA LEU A 555 2.70 -10.56 27.17
C LEU A 555 1.62 -9.81 27.96
N ILE A 556 0.96 -8.84 27.33
CA ILE A 556 -0.12 -8.05 27.94
C ILE A 556 -1.34 -8.07 27.03
N SER A 557 -2.48 -8.50 27.55
CA SER A 557 -3.75 -8.36 26.86
C SER A 557 -4.27 -6.93 26.88
N PHE A 558 -5.11 -6.59 25.90
CA PHE A 558 -5.87 -5.35 25.94
C PHE A 558 -6.81 -5.32 27.15
N ASP A 559 -6.78 -4.22 27.90
CA ASP A 559 -7.68 -3.98 29.04
C ASP A 559 -8.97 -3.28 28.60
N TYR A 560 -8.91 -2.53 27.50
CA TYR A 560 -10.02 -1.71 27.03
C TYR A 560 -10.07 -1.62 25.51
N TYR A 561 -11.27 -1.79 24.95
CA TYR A 561 -11.56 -1.54 23.55
C TYR A 561 -12.35 -0.23 23.40
N LEU A 562 -11.75 0.75 22.75
CA LEU A 562 -12.35 2.05 22.50
C LEU A 562 -13.02 2.09 21.12
N SER A 563 -14.34 1.93 21.13
CA SER A 563 -15.20 2.12 19.96
C SER A 563 -15.36 3.59 19.60
N GLU A 564 -15.51 3.88 18.30
CA GLU A 564 -15.75 5.21 17.73
C GLU A 564 -17.09 5.82 18.18
N THR A 565 -18.01 4.98 18.63
CA THR A 565 -19.32 5.38 19.14
C THR A 565 -19.37 5.53 20.65
N ARG A 566 -18.28 5.19 21.37
CA ARG A 566 -18.24 5.30 22.84
C ARG A 566 -18.28 6.78 23.23
N PRO A 567 -19.24 7.23 24.06
CA PRO A 567 -19.24 8.60 24.54
C PRO A 567 -17.97 8.88 25.38
N ALA A 568 -17.30 10.01 25.12
CA ALA A 568 -16.02 10.32 25.75
C ALA A 568 -16.07 10.26 27.29
N GLN A 569 -17.12 10.81 27.91
CA GLN A 569 -17.29 10.74 29.37
C GLN A 569 -17.42 9.31 29.89
N ALA A 570 -18.09 8.42 29.14
CA ALA A 570 -18.21 7.02 29.53
C ALA A 570 -16.84 6.33 29.46
N ALA A 571 -16.06 6.54 28.40
CA ALA A 571 -14.69 6.02 28.30
C ALA A 571 -13.77 6.52 29.43
N VAL A 572 -13.88 7.79 29.83
CA VAL A 572 -13.16 8.34 30.99
C VAL A 572 -13.53 7.61 32.28
N GLN A 573 -14.81 7.32 32.51
CA GLN A 573 -15.24 6.58 33.69
C GLN A 573 -14.76 5.13 33.67
N ASP A 574 -14.82 4.46 32.51
CA ASP A 574 -14.34 3.08 32.35
C ASP A 574 -12.85 2.97 32.68
N LEU A 575 -12.01 3.86 32.14
CA LEU A 575 -10.57 3.86 32.40
C LEU A 575 -10.25 4.15 33.87
N ARG A 576 -11.03 5.01 34.53
CA ARG A 576 -10.94 5.26 35.98
C ARG A 576 -11.39 4.06 36.81
N GLU A 577 -12.42 3.36 36.38
CA GLU A 577 -12.89 2.13 37.03
C GLU A 577 -11.81 1.04 36.95
N LEU A 578 -11.25 0.79 35.76
CA LEU A 578 -10.11 -0.12 35.57
C LEU A 578 -8.93 0.23 36.47
N ALA A 579 -8.57 1.51 36.58
CA ALA A 579 -7.49 1.97 37.45
C ALA A 579 -7.75 1.77 38.95
N ARG A 580 -9.02 1.86 39.38
CA ARG A 580 -9.42 1.62 40.79
C ARG A 580 -9.42 0.13 41.12
N LEU A 581 -9.91 -0.71 40.21
CA LEU A 581 -9.91 -2.17 40.37
C LEU A 581 -8.46 -2.70 40.41
N ASN A 582 -7.62 -2.23 39.49
CA ASN A 582 -6.19 -2.55 39.44
C ASN A 582 -5.38 -1.61 40.34
N HIS A 583 -5.60 -1.62 41.66
CA HIS A 583 -5.00 -0.66 42.60
C HIS A 583 -3.48 -0.78 42.80
N GLN A 584 -2.85 -1.90 42.43
CA GLN A 584 -1.39 -2.03 42.47
C GLN A 584 -0.75 -1.12 41.42
N ARG A 585 0.38 -0.47 41.75
CA ARG A 585 1.09 0.46 40.86
C ARG A 585 2.54 0.02 40.64
N PRO A 586 3.12 0.22 39.44
CA PRO A 586 2.49 0.75 38.22
C PRO A 586 1.36 -0.16 37.71
N TYR A 587 0.31 0.41 37.11
CA TYR A 587 -0.70 -0.35 36.36
C TYR A 587 -0.48 -0.08 34.87
N PHE A 588 -0.38 -1.13 34.07
CA PHE A 588 -0.16 -1.05 32.63
C PHE A 588 -1.48 -1.36 31.94
N CYS A 589 -2.17 -0.32 31.46
CA CYS A 589 -3.47 -0.39 30.81
C CYS A 589 -3.27 -0.28 29.29
N LEU A 590 -3.42 -1.38 28.56
CA LEU A 590 -3.30 -1.37 27.11
C LEU A 590 -4.69 -1.13 26.48
N VAL A 591 -4.78 -0.11 25.64
CA VAL A 591 -6.04 0.30 25.00
C VAL A 591 -5.99 -0.02 23.51
N HIS A 592 -6.93 -0.83 23.04
CA HIS A 592 -7.14 -1.06 21.61
C HIS A 592 -8.17 -0.08 21.09
N VAL A 593 -7.83 0.70 20.08
CA VAL A 593 -8.65 1.79 19.55
C VAL A 593 -9.16 1.41 18.18
N ARG A 594 -10.48 1.43 18.00
CA ARG A 594 -11.11 1.12 16.72
C ARG A 594 -10.63 2.05 15.61
N GLU A 595 -10.36 1.51 14.43
CA GLU A 595 -9.80 2.17 13.24
C GLU A 595 -10.57 3.43 12.79
N TRP A 596 -11.87 3.51 13.12
CA TRP A 596 -12.71 4.67 12.80
C TRP A 596 -12.66 5.81 13.82
N SER A 597 -12.04 5.60 14.98
CA SER A 597 -11.85 6.65 16.00
C SER A 597 -10.72 7.58 15.58
N ASP A 598 -10.99 8.88 15.45
CA ASP A 598 -9.92 9.85 15.22
C ASP A 598 -9.10 10.14 16.48
N ILE A 599 -7.87 10.59 16.28
CA ILE A 599 -6.89 10.73 17.36
C ILE A 599 -7.26 11.89 18.28
N ASP A 600 -7.91 12.94 17.75
CA ASP A 600 -8.42 14.04 18.57
C ASP A 600 -9.47 13.56 19.58
N HIS A 601 -10.37 12.65 19.18
CA HIS A 601 -11.33 12.03 20.10
C HIS A 601 -10.64 11.24 21.21
N VAL A 602 -9.67 10.39 20.86
CA VAL A 602 -8.90 9.59 21.82
C VAL A 602 -8.15 10.50 22.78
N LYS A 603 -7.45 11.51 22.26
CA LYS A 603 -6.69 12.47 23.07
C LYS A 603 -7.59 13.21 24.05
N ASN A 604 -8.76 13.66 23.60
CA ASN A 604 -9.74 14.34 24.45
C ASN A 604 -10.20 13.46 25.62
N ILE A 605 -10.36 12.15 25.42
CA ILE A 605 -10.66 11.21 26.51
C ILE A 605 -9.49 11.14 27.50
N LEU A 606 -8.27 10.93 27.00
CA LEU A 606 -7.09 10.72 27.84
C LEU A 606 -6.70 11.96 28.66
N ASP A 607 -6.85 13.15 28.08
CA ASP A 607 -6.57 14.44 28.75
C ASP A 607 -7.46 14.67 29.99
N GLN A 608 -8.61 13.99 30.09
CA GLN A 608 -9.55 14.15 31.20
C GLN A 608 -9.27 13.22 32.38
N LEU A 609 -8.32 12.28 32.27
CA LEU A 609 -8.11 11.24 33.28
C LEU A 609 -7.46 11.78 34.57
N GLY A 610 -6.55 12.74 34.45
CA GLY A 610 -5.84 13.40 35.56
C GLY A 610 -4.41 12.87 35.78
N ASP A 611 -3.68 13.48 36.72
CA ASP A 611 -2.23 13.30 36.89
C ASP A 611 -1.75 11.91 37.31
N GLU A 612 -2.67 11.04 37.79
CA GLU A 612 -2.35 9.65 38.12
C GLU A 612 -2.13 8.78 36.86
N PHE A 613 -2.60 9.25 35.70
CA PHE A 613 -2.46 8.59 34.41
C PHE A 613 -1.30 9.18 33.61
N LYS A 614 -0.63 8.35 32.81
CA LYS A 614 0.48 8.74 31.93
C LYS A 614 0.38 7.98 30.62
N VAL A 615 0.14 8.70 29.53
CA VAL A 615 0.24 8.14 28.18
C VAL A 615 1.73 7.89 27.86
N ALA A 616 2.06 6.71 27.37
CA ALA A 616 3.42 6.31 27.04
C ALA A 616 3.50 5.70 25.62
N PRO A 617 4.61 5.95 24.89
CA PRO A 617 4.96 5.19 23.70
C PRO A 617 4.96 3.68 23.99
N LEU A 618 4.49 2.88 23.03
CA LEU A 618 4.24 1.46 23.22
C LEU A 618 5.50 0.66 23.59
N ASP A 619 6.63 0.99 23.00
CA ASP A 619 7.93 0.36 23.30
C ASP A 619 8.42 0.64 24.72
N VAL A 620 8.29 1.89 25.18
CA VAL A 620 8.59 2.28 26.56
C VAL A 620 7.61 1.60 27.53
N PHE A 621 6.33 1.54 27.17
CA PHE A 621 5.31 0.81 27.93
C PHE A 621 5.69 -0.67 28.11
N MET A 622 6.06 -1.38 27.04
CA MET A 622 6.48 -2.78 27.11
C MET A 622 7.75 -2.97 27.94
N LYS A 623 8.75 -2.09 27.82
CA LYS A 623 9.97 -2.15 28.66
C LYS A 623 9.69 -1.99 30.15
N MET A 624 8.82 -1.04 30.50
CA MET A 624 8.43 -0.84 31.90
C MET A 624 7.62 -2.04 32.43
N ALA A 625 6.68 -2.54 31.65
CA ALA A 625 5.86 -3.69 32.01
C ALA A 625 6.68 -4.97 32.23
N GLY A 626 7.65 -5.25 31.35
CA GLY A 626 8.51 -6.43 31.46
C GLY A 626 9.48 -6.38 32.63
N SER A 627 9.93 -5.18 33.02
CA SER A 627 10.89 -5.00 34.13
C SER A 627 10.23 -4.85 35.51
N GLN A 628 8.99 -4.36 35.57
CA GLN A 628 8.24 -4.16 36.81
C GLN A 628 6.79 -4.64 36.69
N PRO A 629 6.55 -5.93 36.37
CA PRO A 629 5.20 -6.44 36.18
C PRO A 629 4.41 -6.41 37.50
N THR A 630 3.18 -5.91 37.45
CA THR A 630 2.21 -5.94 38.55
C THR A 630 1.00 -6.82 38.25
N PHE A 631 0.82 -7.22 36.99
CA PHE A 631 -0.14 -8.24 36.59
C PHE A 631 0.32 -9.63 37.05
N LYS A 632 -0.62 -10.55 37.21
CA LYS A 632 -0.35 -11.94 37.57
C LYS A 632 -0.36 -12.79 36.30
N GLU A 633 0.51 -13.80 36.27
CA GLU A 633 0.51 -14.74 35.16
C GLU A 633 -0.87 -15.43 35.04
N LYS A 634 -1.42 -15.41 33.83
CA LYS A 634 -2.66 -16.08 33.44
C LYS A 634 -2.57 -16.46 31.98
N LEU A 635 -2.67 -17.75 31.69
CA LEU A 635 -2.75 -18.32 30.35
C LEU A 635 -3.90 -19.32 30.31
N LEU A 636 -4.47 -19.55 29.12
CA LEU A 636 -5.55 -20.52 28.93
C LEU A 636 -5.06 -21.93 29.24
N GLN A 637 -5.54 -22.51 30.35
CA GLN A 637 -5.33 -23.92 30.67
C GLN A 637 -6.36 -24.77 29.91
N ARG A 638 -5.92 -25.86 29.29
CA ARG A 638 -6.79 -26.84 28.63
C ARG A 638 -7.20 -27.97 29.55
#